data_AF-A0A955B0W9-F1
#
_entry.id   AF-A0A955B0W9-F1
#
_cell.length_a   1.000
_cell.length_b   1.000
_cell.length_c   1.000
_cell.angle_alpha   90.00
_cell.angle_beta   90.00
_cell.angle_gamma   90.00
#
_symmetry.space_group_name_H-M   'P 1'
#
loop_
_entity.id
_entity.type
_entity.pdbx_description
1 polymer ?
#
loop_
_entity_poly.entity_id
_entity_poly.type
_entity_poly.pdbx_seq_one_letter_code
_entity_poly.pdbx_strand_id
1 'polypeptide(L)'
;SIKLSALDSQFDAIDPAGAVAVAGGRLRELLRIARRQRAFINVDMESYAVKDLTLHVFKTVLDEPEFRDVTDVGIVVQAYLLDSEADLIELRDWAARRGTPVWVRLVKGAYWDYETTHARATGWPVPVFERKWETDANFERLTQMLLASHHHLRPAIGSHNLRSIAHAIAAAEQCDLPPDALELQMLYGMADAEKETLAELGYRLRVYMPYGELIPGMAYLVRRLLENTSNDSFVRQEHSESAAPERLLRRPQPEPKPSAPEPSSLADSASHMSVHTPSSAEFPMSRTATSTAKSNAASTAPPESLRATFRNQPPVDFSREINRTAMSEALDRVLMRLGKTYPLVIGGESVPTGVTRDSIDPSHRQRVVGTVHQAGAIEVDAAVQAAASAQAAWRDLGAAGRAEYLREAAQRMRERLFDLAALEVYECAKGWREATNDICEAIDFCEFYADRAIHLEQPRGADVPGEENRFVYQPIGVAAVIAPWNFPLAILTGMTTAALATGNTVVMKPAEQSSVIAAQLMNLFHEIGLPPGVLNYLPGAGETAGAALVDHPQVGLIAFTGSRDVGLAINRRAAEVSASGRFPFVKRVIAEMGGKNAIIVDGDADLDEAVLGIVKSAFGYQGQKCSASSRVIVVDEVHDQFVERLKQAAASLKVGPPEDPSASVGPVIDHAAMKKVLDYIELGRREAREVLAVDVGALAGQGWFVGPHIFTDVAADSRLAQEEIFGPVLAVIRADDLDEAIRYANGTMFALTAGMFSRSPANLERARRELIAGNLYLNRGITGALVGRQPFGGFKMSGIGSKAGGDDYLLQYVVPRTITENTMRRGFAPD
;
A
#
# COMPACT_ATOMS: atom_id res chain seq x y z
N SER A 1 -21.18 -16.81 19.09
CA SER A 1 -20.90 -15.84 18.03
C SER A 1 -19.77 -16.36 17.16
N ILE A 2 -19.74 -16.04 15.87
CA ILE A 2 -18.73 -16.47 14.90
C ILE A 2 -18.27 -15.26 14.07
N LYS A 3 -17.03 -15.30 13.57
CA LYS A 3 -16.49 -14.36 12.59
C LYS A 3 -16.37 -15.07 11.25
N LEU A 4 -16.86 -14.48 10.16
CA LEU A 4 -16.84 -15.16 8.86
C LEU A 4 -15.42 -15.23 8.29
N SER A 5 -14.56 -14.24 8.57
CA SER A 5 -13.14 -14.30 8.18
C SER A 5 -12.40 -15.49 8.80
N ALA A 6 -12.81 -15.95 9.99
CA ALA A 6 -12.22 -17.13 10.63
C ALA A 6 -12.68 -18.45 9.97
N LEU A 7 -13.71 -18.40 9.13
CA LEU A 7 -14.18 -19.54 8.36
C LEU A 7 -13.54 -19.62 6.98
N ASP A 8 -12.73 -18.66 6.55
CA ASP A 8 -12.03 -18.73 5.28
C ASP A 8 -10.79 -17.84 5.31
N SER A 9 -9.60 -18.45 5.17
CA SER A 9 -8.34 -17.70 5.11
C SER A 9 -8.23 -16.78 3.89
N GLN A 10 -9.08 -16.96 2.88
CA GLN A 10 -9.13 -16.15 1.66
C GLN A 10 -10.40 -15.28 1.59
N PHE A 11 -11.00 -14.95 2.75
CA PHE A 11 -12.20 -14.12 2.85
C PHE A 11 -11.92 -12.66 2.44
N ASP A 12 -12.04 -12.37 1.14
CA ASP A 12 -11.80 -11.05 0.55
C ASP A 12 -13.04 -10.59 -0.25
N ALA A 13 -13.43 -9.33 -0.09
CA ALA A 13 -14.56 -8.71 -0.78
C ALA A 13 -14.34 -8.58 -2.30
N ILE A 14 -13.13 -8.84 -2.81
CA ILE A 14 -12.85 -8.90 -4.25
C ILE A 14 -13.58 -10.05 -4.95
N ASP A 15 -13.84 -11.17 -4.25
CA ASP A 15 -14.61 -12.31 -4.76
C ASP A 15 -15.76 -12.70 -3.81
N PRO A 16 -16.90 -11.99 -3.87
CA PRO A 16 -18.06 -12.33 -3.06
C PRO A 16 -18.62 -13.74 -3.32
N ALA A 17 -18.50 -14.24 -4.56
CA ALA A 17 -19.04 -15.53 -4.94
C ALA A 17 -18.24 -16.67 -4.30
N GLY A 18 -16.91 -16.61 -4.34
CA GLY A 18 -16.04 -17.57 -3.65
C GLY A 18 -16.23 -17.54 -2.14
N ALA A 19 -16.39 -16.36 -1.53
CA ALA A 19 -16.67 -16.25 -0.10
C ALA A 19 -18.00 -16.94 0.28
N VAL A 20 -19.06 -16.81 -0.53
CA VAL A 20 -20.32 -17.54 -0.33
C VAL A 20 -20.12 -19.04 -0.48
N ALA A 21 -19.29 -19.48 -1.42
CA ALA A 21 -19.00 -20.90 -1.62
C ALA A 21 -18.27 -21.51 -0.42
N VAL A 22 -17.22 -20.86 0.09
CA VAL A 22 -16.37 -21.39 1.16
C VAL A 22 -16.88 -21.03 2.55
N ALA A 23 -16.86 -19.75 2.93
CA ALA A 23 -17.31 -19.31 4.25
C ALA A 23 -18.81 -19.54 4.43
N GLY A 24 -19.61 -19.28 3.39
CA GLY A 24 -21.03 -19.63 3.39
C GLY A 24 -21.26 -21.14 3.50
N GLY A 25 -20.42 -21.98 2.85
CA GLY A 25 -20.46 -23.44 3.00
C GLY A 25 -20.33 -23.89 4.45
N ARG A 26 -19.31 -23.38 5.14
CA ARG A 26 -19.07 -23.65 6.56
C ARG A 26 -20.16 -23.06 7.47
N LEU A 27 -20.70 -21.89 7.14
CA LEU A 27 -21.84 -21.30 7.84
C LEU A 27 -23.09 -22.20 7.77
N ARG A 28 -23.39 -22.79 6.60
CA ARG A 28 -24.51 -23.75 6.43
C ARG A 28 -24.35 -24.96 7.37
N GLU A 29 -23.13 -25.50 7.50
CA GLU A 29 -22.87 -26.61 8.42
C GLU A 29 -23.12 -26.24 9.88
N LEU A 30 -22.65 -25.05 10.29
CA LEU A 30 -22.88 -24.53 11.63
C LEU A 30 -24.37 -24.31 11.90
N LEU A 31 -25.12 -23.75 10.95
CA LEU A 31 -26.58 -23.55 11.05
C LEU A 31 -27.32 -24.89 11.21
N ARG A 32 -26.93 -25.93 10.46
CA ARG A 32 -27.50 -27.28 10.61
C ARG A 32 -27.25 -27.86 12.01
N ILE A 33 -26.02 -27.69 12.53
CA ILE A 33 -25.67 -28.14 13.89
C ILE A 33 -26.49 -27.36 14.92
N ALA A 34 -26.55 -26.04 14.79
CA ALA A 34 -27.30 -25.18 15.69
C ALA A 34 -28.79 -25.53 15.72
N ARG A 35 -29.41 -25.78 14.56
CA ARG A 35 -30.81 -26.23 14.47
C ARG A 35 -31.06 -27.54 15.23
N ARG A 36 -30.14 -28.51 15.14
CA ARG A 36 -30.24 -29.77 15.91
C ARG A 36 -30.10 -29.56 17.42
N GLN A 37 -29.22 -28.63 17.82
CA GLN A 37 -28.93 -28.34 19.23
C GLN A 37 -29.85 -27.27 19.84
N ARG A 38 -30.77 -26.68 19.05
CA ARG A 38 -31.57 -25.50 19.43
C ARG A 38 -30.69 -24.36 19.95
N ALA A 39 -29.56 -24.14 19.28
CA ALA A 39 -28.59 -23.12 19.64
C ALA A 39 -28.77 -21.86 18.77
N PHE A 40 -28.47 -20.71 19.35
CA PHE A 40 -28.44 -19.42 18.65
C PHE A 40 -27.07 -19.19 18.01
N ILE A 41 -27.04 -18.78 16.73
CA ILE A 41 -25.82 -18.34 16.05
C ILE A 41 -25.85 -16.83 15.83
N ASN A 42 -24.79 -16.14 16.22
CA ASN A 42 -24.58 -14.73 15.91
C ASN A 42 -23.36 -14.56 15.00
N VAL A 43 -23.52 -13.89 13.87
CA VAL A 43 -22.41 -13.46 13.01
C VAL A 43 -21.91 -12.10 13.50
N ASP A 44 -20.67 -12.06 13.98
CA ASP A 44 -20.01 -10.83 14.42
C ASP A 44 -19.53 -10.02 13.21
N MET A 45 -19.50 -8.69 13.36
CA MET A 45 -19.02 -7.76 12.35
C MET A 45 -17.57 -7.36 12.66
N GLU A 46 -16.75 -7.31 11.62
CA GLU A 46 -15.29 -7.14 11.72
C GLU A 46 -14.87 -5.74 11.26
N SER A 47 -13.78 -5.61 10.50
CA SER A 47 -13.36 -4.34 9.90
C SER A 47 -14.29 -3.93 8.75
N TYR A 48 -14.27 -2.64 8.39
CA TYR A 48 -15.07 -2.09 7.30
C TYR A 48 -14.87 -2.81 5.97
N ALA A 49 -13.62 -3.20 5.67
CA ALA A 49 -13.23 -3.86 4.42
C ALA A 49 -14.00 -5.17 4.11
N VAL A 50 -14.56 -5.84 5.12
CA VAL A 50 -15.32 -7.10 4.95
C VAL A 50 -16.78 -6.97 5.38
N LYS A 51 -17.24 -5.77 5.71
CA LYS A 51 -18.60 -5.51 6.23
C LYS A 51 -19.67 -5.91 5.21
N ASP A 52 -19.58 -5.36 4.00
CA ASP A 52 -20.54 -5.64 2.92
C ASP A 52 -20.51 -7.12 2.52
N LEU A 53 -19.32 -7.72 2.48
CA LEU A 53 -19.15 -9.15 2.22
C LEU A 53 -19.84 -10.00 3.29
N THR A 54 -19.69 -9.64 4.56
CA THR A 54 -20.30 -10.34 5.69
C THR A 54 -21.82 -10.28 5.60
N LEU A 55 -22.39 -9.09 5.32
CA LEU A 55 -23.82 -8.92 5.09
C LEU A 55 -24.29 -9.75 3.89
N HIS A 56 -23.52 -9.76 2.80
CA HIS A 56 -23.84 -10.52 1.60
C HIS A 56 -23.90 -12.03 1.87
N VAL A 57 -22.85 -12.61 2.46
CA VAL A 57 -22.80 -14.04 2.79
C VAL A 57 -23.93 -14.43 3.75
N PHE A 58 -24.19 -13.62 4.76
CA PHE A 58 -25.28 -13.84 5.72
C PHE A 58 -26.65 -13.89 5.03
N LYS A 59 -26.97 -12.88 4.21
CA LYS A 59 -28.25 -12.78 3.50
C LYS A 59 -28.41 -13.93 2.50
N THR A 60 -27.39 -14.20 1.68
CA THR A 60 -27.44 -15.25 0.65
C THR A 60 -27.67 -16.63 1.25
N VAL A 61 -26.97 -16.99 2.34
CA VAL A 61 -27.18 -18.29 3.00
C VAL A 61 -28.58 -18.39 3.63
N LEU A 62 -29.10 -17.33 4.23
CA LEU A 62 -30.40 -17.34 4.89
C LEU A 62 -31.60 -17.19 3.94
N ASP A 63 -31.36 -16.80 2.68
CA ASP A 63 -32.37 -16.82 1.62
C ASP A 63 -32.61 -18.21 1.04
N GLU A 64 -31.68 -19.16 1.27
CA GLU A 64 -31.82 -20.54 0.83
C GLU A 64 -33.03 -21.23 1.48
N PRO A 65 -33.75 -22.09 0.73
CA PRO A 65 -34.95 -22.76 1.25
C PRO A 65 -34.72 -23.54 2.56
N GLU A 66 -33.52 -24.11 2.75
CA GLU A 66 -33.17 -24.87 3.96
C GLU A 66 -33.13 -24.00 5.23
N PHE A 67 -32.76 -22.73 5.10
CA PHE A 67 -32.52 -21.82 6.23
C PHE A 67 -33.51 -20.66 6.31
N ARG A 68 -34.46 -20.56 5.37
CA ARG A 68 -35.41 -19.44 5.28
C ARG A 68 -36.30 -19.30 6.51
N ASP A 69 -36.58 -20.39 7.22
CA ASP A 69 -37.42 -20.43 8.42
C ASP A 69 -36.63 -20.26 9.74
N VAL A 70 -35.30 -20.13 9.68
CA VAL A 70 -34.45 -19.98 10.86
C VAL A 70 -34.65 -18.60 11.50
N THR A 71 -35.01 -18.59 12.78
CA THR A 71 -35.19 -17.37 13.61
C THR A 71 -34.09 -17.21 14.67
N ASP A 72 -33.43 -18.30 15.06
CA ASP A 72 -32.36 -18.33 16.07
C ASP A 72 -31.00 -17.96 15.47
N VAL A 73 -30.97 -16.89 14.67
CA VAL A 73 -29.79 -16.37 14.01
C VAL A 73 -29.74 -14.85 14.11
N GLY A 74 -28.54 -14.28 14.28
CA GLY A 74 -28.34 -12.84 14.35
C GLY A 74 -27.07 -12.36 13.66
N ILE A 75 -27.00 -11.05 13.46
CA ILE A 75 -25.86 -10.34 12.87
C ILE A 75 -25.56 -9.05 13.65
N VAL A 76 -24.32 -8.61 13.64
CA VAL A 76 -23.89 -7.34 14.27
C VAL A 76 -24.03 -6.16 13.31
N VAL A 77 -24.48 -5.01 13.82
CA VAL A 77 -24.43 -3.70 13.15
C VAL A 77 -23.62 -2.73 14.03
N GLN A 78 -22.72 -1.95 13.42
CA GLN A 78 -21.77 -1.09 14.11
C GLN A 78 -22.16 0.39 13.95
N ALA A 79 -22.65 1.02 15.02
CA ALA A 79 -23.16 2.39 15.01
C ALA A 79 -22.10 3.48 14.81
N TYR A 80 -20.81 3.16 14.89
CA TYR A 80 -19.74 4.11 14.58
C TYR A 80 -19.55 4.34 13.07
N LEU A 81 -20.15 3.53 12.19
CA LEU A 81 -20.01 3.65 10.74
C LEU A 81 -20.97 4.70 10.20
N LEU A 82 -20.52 5.44 9.18
CA LEU A 82 -21.31 6.46 8.50
C LEU A 82 -22.50 5.88 7.70
N ASP A 83 -22.41 4.61 7.29
CA ASP A 83 -23.41 3.91 6.47
C ASP A 83 -24.28 2.91 7.27
N SER A 84 -24.04 2.78 8.58
CA SER A 84 -24.77 1.86 9.48
C SER A 84 -26.30 1.97 9.46
N GLU A 85 -26.84 3.17 9.20
CA GLU A 85 -28.28 3.36 9.00
C GLU A 85 -28.79 2.70 7.72
N ALA A 86 -28.07 2.90 6.61
CA ALA A 86 -28.44 2.30 5.34
C ALA A 86 -28.40 0.78 5.45
N ASP A 87 -27.38 0.23 6.12
CA ASP A 87 -27.26 -1.21 6.39
C ASP A 87 -28.46 -1.74 7.21
N LEU A 88 -28.89 -1.00 8.24
CA LEU A 88 -30.01 -1.40 9.09
C LEU A 88 -31.35 -1.37 8.32
N ILE A 89 -31.55 -0.35 7.49
CA ILE A 89 -32.72 -0.24 6.60
C ILE A 89 -32.73 -1.39 5.61
N GLU A 90 -31.60 -1.68 4.97
CA GLU A 90 -31.51 -2.76 4.00
C GLU A 90 -31.75 -4.14 4.65
N LEU A 91 -31.19 -4.38 5.84
CA LEU A 91 -31.44 -5.59 6.62
C LEU A 91 -32.91 -5.74 6.99
N ARG A 92 -33.59 -4.66 7.40
CA ARG A 92 -35.03 -4.66 7.70
C ARG A 92 -35.83 -5.07 6.47
N ASP A 93 -35.57 -4.42 5.34
CA ASP A 93 -36.31 -4.66 4.11
C ASP A 93 -36.06 -6.07 3.57
N TRP A 94 -34.83 -6.57 3.69
CA TRP A 94 -34.48 -7.96 3.40
C TRP A 94 -35.22 -8.93 4.33
N ALA A 95 -35.22 -8.73 5.64
CA ALA A 95 -35.89 -9.60 6.59
C ALA A 95 -37.42 -9.62 6.36
N ALA A 96 -38.00 -8.47 6.00
CA ALA A 96 -39.41 -8.36 5.61
C ALA A 96 -39.71 -9.19 4.34
N ARG A 97 -38.86 -9.14 3.30
CA ARG A 97 -38.98 -10.00 2.11
C ARG A 97 -38.74 -11.48 2.39
N ARG A 98 -37.83 -11.80 3.30
CA ARG A 98 -37.56 -13.16 3.76
C ARG A 98 -38.78 -13.75 4.47
N GLY A 99 -39.53 -12.91 5.18
CA GLY A 99 -40.74 -13.26 5.93
C GLY A 99 -40.46 -13.91 7.29
N THR A 100 -39.19 -14.01 7.68
CA THR A 100 -38.75 -14.61 8.94
C THR A 100 -37.75 -13.67 9.60
N PRO A 101 -37.94 -13.30 10.88
CA PRO A 101 -37.08 -12.32 11.54
C PRO A 101 -35.68 -12.85 11.81
N VAL A 102 -34.74 -11.94 11.96
CA VAL A 102 -33.38 -12.20 12.44
C VAL A 102 -33.07 -11.28 13.61
N TRP A 103 -32.07 -11.63 14.42
CA TRP A 103 -31.58 -10.75 15.49
C TRP A 103 -30.55 -9.76 14.97
N VAL A 104 -30.59 -8.53 15.48
CA VAL A 104 -29.54 -7.54 15.23
C VAL A 104 -28.91 -7.15 16.56
N ARG A 105 -27.63 -7.48 16.71
CA ARG A 105 -26.80 -6.96 17.80
C ARG A 105 -26.25 -5.60 17.40
N LEU A 106 -26.84 -4.54 17.93
CA LEU A 106 -26.32 -3.18 17.76
C LEU A 106 -25.17 -2.95 18.74
N VAL A 107 -23.98 -2.63 18.20
CA VAL A 107 -22.79 -2.24 18.97
C VAL A 107 -22.30 -0.87 18.47
N LYS A 108 -21.39 -0.22 19.20
CA LYS A 108 -20.72 0.98 18.67
C LYS A 108 -19.75 0.62 17.55
N GLY A 109 -18.70 -0.13 17.89
CA GLY A 109 -17.66 -0.57 16.96
C GLY A 109 -16.37 -0.88 17.71
N ALA A 110 -15.51 -1.72 17.14
CA ALA A 110 -14.31 -2.23 17.82
C ALA A 110 -12.98 -1.96 17.06
N TYR A 111 -13.05 -1.27 15.92
CA TYR A 111 -11.91 -1.08 15.01
C TYR A 111 -11.62 0.40 14.70
N TRP A 112 -12.07 1.35 15.52
CA TRP A 112 -12.05 2.78 15.18
C TRP A 112 -10.65 3.32 14.84
N ASP A 113 -9.64 3.01 15.64
CA ASP A 113 -8.25 3.42 15.39
C ASP A 113 -7.69 2.80 14.11
N TYR A 114 -8.05 1.53 13.85
CA TYR A 114 -7.66 0.83 12.64
C TYR A 114 -8.30 1.49 11.41
N GLU A 115 -9.61 1.74 11.40
CA GLU A 115 -10.32 2.31 10.25
C GLU A 115 -9.82 3.73 9.93
N THR A 116 -9.63 4.57 10.95
CA THR A 116 -9.12 5.94 10.77
C THR A 116 -7.68 5.94 10.27
N THR A 117 -6.81 5.11 10.84
CA THR A 117 -5.41 5.01 10.44
C THR A 117 -5.28 4.44 9.04
N HIS A 118 -6.01 3.37 8.74
CA HIS A 118 -6.00 2.71 7.43
C HIS A 118 -6.49 3.66 6.34
N ALA A 119 -7.68 4.26 6.50
CA ALA A 119 -8.26 5.17 5.51
C ALA A 119 -7.34 6.38 5.24
N ARG A 120 -6.75 6.99 6.27
CA ARG A 120 -5.81 8.10 6.10
C ARG A 120 -4.51 7.66 5.41
N ALA A 121 -4.01 6.46 5.72
CA ALA A 121 -2.79 5.92 5.11
C ALA A 121 -2.99 5.49 3.66
N THR A 122 -4.21 5.12 3.24
CA THR A 122 -4.55 4.77 1.86
C THR A 122 -5.09 5.97 1.07
N GLY A 123 -5.50 7.05 1.73
CA GLY A 123 -6.16 8.18 1.10
C GLY A 123 -7.65 7.94 0.81
N TRP A 124 -8.26 6.94 1.45
CA TRP A 124 -9.70 6.69 1.38
C TRP A 124 -10.50 7.58 2.33
N PRO A 125 -11.80 7.78 2.06
CA PRO A 125 -12.71 8.38 3.04
C PRO A 125 -12.71 7.58 4.34
N VAL A 126 -12.68 8.27 5.49
CA VAL A 126 -12.80 7.64 6.80
C VAL A 126 -14.24 7.09 6.95
N PRO A 127 -14.44 5.77 7.16
CA PRO A 127 -15.78 5.18 7.16
C PRO A 127 -16.50 5.30 8.51
N VAL A 128 -15.84 5.85 9.52
CA VAL A 128 -16.34 5.99 10.89
C VAL A 128 -16.56 7.45 11.27
N PHE A 129 -17.49 7.71 12.18
CA PHE A 129 -17.59 9.01 12.86
C PHE A 129 -16.30 9.30 13.63
N GLU A 130 -15.69 10.46 13.37
CA GLU A 130 -14.42 10.83 14.00
C GLU A 130 -14.58 11.39 15.42
N ARG A 131 -15.81 11.76 15.82
CA ARG A 131 -16.09 12.22 17.19
C ARG A 131 -17.00 11.22 17.91
N LYS A 132 -16.63 10.87 19.14
CA LYS A 132 -17.35 9.86 19.93
C LYS A 132 -18.83 10.19 20.17
N TRP A 133 -19.17 11.48 20.36
CA TRP A 133 -20.57 11.88 20.54
C TRP A 133 -21.43 11.67 19.29
N GLU A 134 -20.83 11.71 18.08
CA GLU A 134 -21.53 11.40 16.82
C GLU A 134 -21.87 9.90 16.75
N THR A 135 -20.94 9.04 17.18
CA THR A 135 -21.20 7.59 17.34
C THR A 135 -22.31 7.33 18.37
N ASP A 136 -22.28 7.99 19.53
CA ASP A 136 -23.30 7.83 20.56
C ASP A 136 -24.69 8.30 20.08
N ALA A 137 -24.75 9.45 19.41
CA ALA A 137 -25.98 9.97 18.83
C ALA A 137 -26.53 9.02 17.76
N ASN A 138 -25.66 8.47 16.91
CA ASN A 138 -26.05 7.49 15.91
C ASN A 138 -26.54 6.18 16.55
N PHE A 139 -25.89 5.72 17.63
CA PHE A 139 -26.32 4.54 18.38
C PHE A 139 -27.73 4.71 18.97
N GLU A 140 -28.02 5.86 19.61
CA GLU A 140 -29.36 6.17 20.14
C GLU A 140 -30.43 6.18 19.04
N ARG A 141 -30.08 6.68 17.85
CA ARG A 141 -30.97 6.75 16.69
C ARG A 141 -31.24 5.38 16.06
N LEU A 142 -30.20 4.59 15.83
CA LEU A 142 -30.32 3.22 15.32
C LEU A 142 -31.08 2.32 16.31
N THR A 143 -30.93 2.55 17.61
CA THR A 143 -31.71 1.85 18.65
C THR A 143 -33.21 2.08 18.42
N GLN A 144 -33.65 3.33 18.25
CA GLN A 144 -35.07 3.63 17.98
C GLN A 144 -35.55 2.97 16.69
N MET A 145 -34.76 3.02 15.61
CA MET A 145 -35.10 2.38 14.33
C MET A 145 -35.23 0.86 14.45
N LEU A 146 -34.34 0.23 15.21
CA LEU A 146 -34.31 -1.21 15.43
C LEU A 146 -35.52 -1.65 16.28
N LEU A 147 -35.83 -0.93 17.36
CA LEU A 147 -37.02 -1.16 18.19
C LEU A 147 -38.32 -1.00 17.37
N ALA A 148 -38.42 0.05 16.55
CA ALA A 148 -39.57 0.24 15.65
C ALA A 148 -39.72 -0.86 14.60
N SER A 149 -38.64 -1.61 14.33
CA SER A 149 -38.59 -2.71 13.35
C SER A 149 -38.62 -4.09 14.01
N HIS A 150 -38.95 -4.21 15.31
CA HIS A 150 -38.76 -5.44 16.10
C HIS A 150 -39.45 -6.70 15.55
N HIS A 151 -40.52 -6.55 14.77
CA HIS A 151 -41.21 -7.64 14.09
C HIS A 151 -40.35 -8.32 13.01
N HIS A 152 -39.42 -7.59 12.41
CA HIS A 152 -38.51 -8.08 11.37
C HIS A 152 -37.09 -8.25 11.90
N LEU A 153 -36.63 -7.34 12.77
CA LEU A 153 -35.28 -7.31 13.33
C LEU A 153 -35.34 -7.31 14.85
N ARG A 154 -35.05 -8.45 15.48
CA ARG A 154 -35.12 -8.57 16.95
C ARG A 154 -33.95 -7.82 17.62
N PRO A 155 -34.22 -6.84 18.50
CA PRO A 155 -33.18 -5.99 19.07
C PRO A 155 -32.33 -6.69 20.13
N ALA A 156 -31.01 -6.65 19.94
CA ALA A 156 -30.02 -6.91 20.97
C ALA A 156 -29.08 -5.70 21.12
N ILE A 157 -29.04 -5.08 22.29
CA ILE A 157 -28.29 -3.85 22.56
C ILE A 157 -26.98 -4.19 23.28
N GLY A 158 -25.87 -4.13 22.55
CA GLY A 158 -24.53 -4.40 23.06
C GLY A 158 -23.80 -3.13 23.48
N SER A 159 -23.83 -2.80 24.77
CA SER A 159 -23.20 -1.60 25.32
C SER A 159 -22.92 -1.73 26.82
N HIS A 160 -21.84 -1.11 27.29
CA HIS A 160 -21.59 -0.87 28.73
C HIS A 160 -21.88 0.58 29.14
N ASN A 161 -22.23 1.45 28.18
CA ASN A 161 -22.62 2.82 28.46
C ASN A 161 -24.03 2.85 29.06
N LEU A 162 -24.15 3.15 30.36
CA LEU A 162 -25.43 3.23 31.08
C LEU A 162 -26.42 4.23 30.44
N ARG A 163 -25.94 5.35 29.90
CA ARG A 163 -26.79 6.29 29.15
C ARG A 163 -27.43 5.61 27.94
N SER A 164 -26.65 4.86 27.16
CA SER A 164 -27.14 4.16 25.98
C SER A 164 -28.12 3.04 26.33
N ILE A 165 -27.90 2.35 27.46
CA ILE A 165 -28.81 1.32 27.97
C ILE A 165 -30.12 1.94 28.46
N ALA A 166 -30.04 2.99 29.27
CA ALA A 166 -31.21 3.72 29.75
C ALA A 166 -32.05 4.28 28.59
N HIS A 167 -31.41 4.81 27.56
CA HIS A 167 -32.10 5.24 26.33
C HIS A 167 -32.82 4.09 25.63
N ALA A 168 -32.18 2.91 25.50
CA ALA A 168 -32.80 1.75 24.87
C ALA A 168 -34.02 1.23 25.66
N ILE A 169 -33.91 1.19 26.99
CA ILE A 169 -35.01 0.82 27.89
C ILE A 169 -36.17 1.81 27.74
N ALA A 170 -35.89 3.11 27.89
CA ALA A 170 -36.93 4.15 27.79
C ALA A 170 -37.59 4.18 26.41
N ALA A 171 -36.82 3.95 25.33
CA ALA A 171 -37.37 3.85 23.98
C ALA A 171 -38.25 2.60 23.79
N ALA A 172 -37.91 1.48 24.40
CA ALA A 172 -38.72 0.27 24.35
C ALA A 172 -40.04 0.44 25.13
N GLU A 173 -39.99 1.07 26.30
CA GLU A 173 -41.17 1.45 27.09
C GLU A 173 -42.08 2.41 26.32
N GLN A 174 -41.49 3.43 25.66
CA GLN A 174 -42.24 4.39 24.85
C GLN A 174 -42.96 3.73 23.66
N CYS A 175 -42.41 2.64 23.12
CA CYS A 175 -43.01 1.86 22.04
C CYS A 175 -43.96 0.76 22.51
N ASP A 176 -44.22 0.65 23.83
CA ASP A 176 -45.07 -0.40 24.45
C ASP A 176 -44.67 -1.83 24.02
N LEU A 177 -43.36 -2.06 23.91
CA LEU A 177 -42.83 -3.35 23.48
C LEU A 177 -42.88 -4.37 24.63
N PRO A 178 -43.13 -5.65 24.34
CA PRO A 178 -43.14 -6.67 25.38
C PRO A 178 -41.73 -6.84 26.00
N PRO A 179 -41.62 -7.25 27.27
CA PRO A 179 -40.32 -7.35 27.96
C PRO A 179 -39.30 -8.27 27.28
N ASP A 180 -39.76 -9.23 26.49
CA ASP A 180 -38.92 -10.15 25.72
C ASP A 180 -38.58 -9.64 24.31
N ALA A 181 -39.05 -8.47 23.90
CA ALA A 181 -38.67 -7.84 22.64
C ALA A 181 -37.21 -7.36 22.68
N LEU A 182 -36.74 -6.88 23.82
CA LEU A 182 -35.39 -6.33 24.00
C LEU A 182 -34.45 -7.35 24.66
N GLU A 183 -33.25 -7.52 24.14
CA GLU A 183 -32.15 -8.18 24.84
C GLU A 183 -31.01 -7.19 25.09
N LEU A 184 -30.50 -7.13 26.31
CA LEU A 184 -29.28 -6.37 26.64
C LEU A 184 -28.08 -7.30 26.57
N GLN A 185 -26.94 -6.79 26.10
CA GLN A 185 -25.72 -7.58 25.98
C GLN A 185 -24.50 -6.83 26.50
N MET A 186 -23.68 -7.54 27.27
CA MET A 186 -22.45 -7.02 27.87
C MET A 186 -21.34 -8.06 27.78
N LEU A 187 -20.10 -7.64 28.00
CA LEU A 187 -18.95 -8.53 27.98
C LEU A 187 -18.73 -9.23 29.33
N TYR A 188 -18.18 -10.43 29.27
CA TYR A 188 -17.67 -11.12 30.46
C TYR A 188 -16.49 -10.36 31.08
N GLY A 189 -16.41 -10.32 32.42
CA GLY A 189 -15.33 -9.65 33.17
C GLY A 189 -15.35 -8.12 33.12
N MET A 190 -16.47 -7.51 32.74
CA MET A 190 -16.66 -6.06 32.69
C MET A 190 -18.06 -5.68 33.15
N ALA A 191 -18.17 -4.53 33.83
CA ALA A 191 -19.44 -3.96 34.29
C ALA A 191 -20.29 -4.96 35.11
N ASP A 192 -19.65 -5.68 36.05
CA ASP A 192 -20.29 -6.77 36.79
C ASP A 192 -21.44 -6.26 37.68
N ALA A 193 -21.25 -5.09 38.34
CA ALA A 193 -22.29 -4.47 39.16
C ALA A 193 -23.51 -4.03 38.33
N GLU A 194 -23.27 -3.49 37.14
CA GLU A 194 -24.30 -3.05 36.20
C GLU A 194 -25.06 -4.26 35.64
N LYS A 195 -24.37 -5.37 35.36
CA LYS A 195 -25.01 -6.62 34.94
C LYS A 195 -25.93 -7.18 36.03
N GLU A 196 -25.46 -7.22 37.28
CA GLU A 196 -26.26 -7.66 38.43
C GLU A 196 -27.50 -6.78 38.57
N THR A 197 -27.33 -5.46 38.53
CA THR A 197 -28.44 -4.49 38.63
C THR A 197 -29.48 -4.70 37.52
N LEU A 198 -29.05 -4.83 36.26
CA LEU A 198 -29.97 -5.04 35.13
C LEU A 198 -30.73 -6.36 35.23
N ALA A 199 -30.08 -7.41 35.75
CA ALA A 199 -30.72 -8.70 35.98
C ALA A 199 -31.75 -8.64 37.12
N GLU A 200 -31.44 -7.94 38.22
CA GLU A 200 -32.37 -7.69 39.33
C GLU A 200 -33.60 -6.89 38.91
N LEU A 201 -33.42 -5.95 37.97
CA LEU A 201 -34.50 -5.19 37.35
C LEU A 201 -35.34 -6.03 36.35
N GLY A 202 -34.99 -7.29 36.11
CA GLY A 202 -35.75 -8.23 35.28
C GLY A 202 -35.47 -8.14 33.79
N TYR A 203 -34.44 -7.41 33.36
CA TYR A 203 -34.09 -7.33 31.93
C TYR A 203 -33.37 -8.61 31.46
N ARG A 204 -33.69 -9.04 30.24
CA ARG A 204 -32.98 -10.17 29.61
C ARG A 204 -31.56 -9.75 29.23
N LEU A 205 -30.58 -10.27 29.95
CA LEU A 205 -29.16 -9.99 29.76
C LEU A 205 -28.42 -11.21 29.18
N ARG A 206 -27.63 -11.00 28.12
CA ARG A 206 -26.70 -11.99 27.58
C ARG A 206 -25.26 -11.53 27.74
N VAL A 207 -24.42 -12.41 28.29
CA VAL A 207 -22.99 -12.14 28.45
C VAL A 207 -22.20 -12.72 27.29
N TYR A 208 -21.44 -11.89 26.57
CA TYR A 208 -20.48 -12.32 25.57
C TYR A 208 -19.23 -12.85 26.27
N MET A 209 -19.05 -14.17 26.24
CA MET A 209 -17.98 -14.86 26.93
C MET A 209 -16.95 -15.40 25.92
N PRO A 210 -15.76 -14.78 25.80
CA PRO A 210 -14.66 -15.37 25.06
C PRO A 210 -14.15 -16.63 25.78
N TYR A 211 -13.74 -17.64 25.02
CA TYR A 211 -13.13 -18.87 25.49
C TYR A 211 -12.09 -19.32 24.47
N GLY A 212 -10.95 -19.83 24.94
CA GLY A 212 -9.89 -20.35 24.07
C GLY A 212 -8.51 -20.32 24.73
N GLU A 213 -7.50 -20.50 23.90
CA GLU A 213 -6.08 -20.50 24.29
C GLU A 213 -5.59 -19.11 24.75
N LEU A 214 -4.50 -19.11 25.52
CA LEU A 214 -3.95 -17.90 26.13
C LEU A 214 -3.50 -16.85 25.09
N ILE A 215 -2.82 -17.26 24.01
CA ILE A 215 -2.27 -16.32 23.02
C ILE A 215 -3.37 -15.47 22.35
N PRO A 216 -4.43 -16.06 21.75
CA PRO A 216 -5.58 -15.30 21.28
C PRO A 216 -6.29 -14.53 22.40
N GLY A 217 -6.34 -15.10 23.61
CA GLY A 217 -6.89 -14.44 24.80
C GLY A 217 -6.17 -13.14 25.15
N MET A 218 -4.84 -13.09 25.02
CA MET A 218 -4.04 -11.88 25.23
C MET A 218 -4.29 -10.83 24.15
N ALA A 219 -4.38 -11.21 22.88
CA ALA A 219 -4.75 -10.29 21.80
C ALA A 219 -6.15 -9.69 22.03
N TYR A 220 -7.10 -10.51 22.48
CA TYR A 220 -8.41 -10.05 22.90
C TYR A 220 -8.33 -9.08 24.09
N LEU A 221 -7.54 -9.40 25.12
CA LEU A 221 -7.33 -8.56 26.30
C LEU A 221 -6.77 -7.18 25.95
N VAL A 222 -5.76 -7.09 25.07
CA VAL A 222 -5.19 -5.80 24.63
C VAL A 222 -6.28 -4.91 24.02
N ARG A 223 -7.13 -5.46 23.14
CA ARG A 223 -8.26 -4.72 22.57
C ARG A 223 -9.26 -4.28 23.64
N ARG A 224 -9.50 -5.11 24.67
CA ARG A 224 -10.37 -4.73 25.80
C ARG A 224 -9.77 -3.60 26.63
N LEU A 225 -8.46 -3.63 26.88
CA LEU A 225 -7.76 -2.56 27.58
C LEU A 225 -7.89 -1.25 26.81
N LEU A 226 -7.62 -1.24 25.49
CA LEU A 226 -7.76 -0.04 24.66
C LEU A 226 -9.17 0.55 24.70
N GLU A 227 -10.21 -0.28 24.61
CA GLU A 227 -11.62 0.16 24.70
C GLU A 227 -11.94 0.82 26.05
N ASN A 228 -11.36 0.32 27.13
CA ASN A 228 -11.65 0.78 28.50
C ASN A 228 -10.74 1.91 28.98
N THR A 229 -9.51 2.01 28.46
CA THR A 229 -8.56 3.06 28.87
C THR A 229 -8.61 4.28 27.96
N SER A 230 -9.36 4.26 26.86
CA SER A 230 -9.55 5.44 26.00
C SER A 230 -10.09 6.64 26.80
N ASN A 231 -9.61 7.85 26.52
CA ASN A 231 -10.08 9.08 27.17
C ASN A 231 -11.60 9.29 27.00
N ASP A 232 -12.15 8.76 25.90
CA ASP A 232 -13.57 8.87 25.56
C ASP A 232 -14.41 7.69 26.06
N SER A 233 -13.80 6.73 26.78
CA SER A 233 -14.49 5.57 27.34
C SER A 233 -15.39 5.95 28.51
N PHE A 234 -16.65 5.50 28.47
CA PHE A 234 -17.60 5.73 29.56
C PHE A 234 -17.13 5.10 30.86
N VAL A 235 -16.60 3.86 30.78
CA VAL A 235 -16.09 3.11 31.94
C VAL A 235 -14.96 3.88 32.63
N ARG A 236 -14.05 4.51 31.86
CA ARG A 236 -13.00 5.35 32.42
C ARG A 236 -13.54 6.63 33.05
N GLN A 237 -14.51 7.27 32.40
CA GLN A 237 -15.11 8.51 32.91
C GLN A 237 -15.85 8.27 34.23
N GLU A 238 -16.55 7.14 34.35
CA GLU A 238 -17.23 6.69 35.57
C GLU A 238 -16.26 6.43 36.73
N HIS A 239 -15.12 5.79 36.46
CA HIS A 239 -14.10 5.52 37.49
C HIS A 239 -13.17 6.72 37.77
N SER A 240 -13.29 7.82 37.02
CA SER A 240 -12.57 9.06 37.33
C SER A 240 -13.35 9.86 38.38
N GLU A 241 -12.70 10.25 39.48
CA GLU A 241 -13.30 10.88 40.68
C GLU A 241 -14.01 12.24 40.44
N SER A 242 -14.28 12.65 39.19
CA SER A 242 -14.74 13.99 38.82
C SER A 242 -15.94 14.05 37.85
N ALA A 243 -16.50 12.92 37.40
CA ALA A 243 -17.64 12.94 36.47
C ALA A 243 -18.99 13.00 37.19
N ALA A 244 -19.64 14.17 37.20
CA ALA A 244 -20.99 14.33 37.71
C ALA A 244 -22.01 13.43 36.95
N PRO A 245 -22.98 12.76 37.63
CA PRO A 245 -23.96 11.89 36.99
C PRO A 245 -24.72 12.56 35.83
N GLU A 246 -25.01 13.86 35.94
CA GLU A 246 -25.66 14.65 34.90
C GLU A 246 -24.82 14.73 33.62
N ARG A 247 -23.49 14.73 33.74
CA ARG A 247 -22.56 14.71 32.61
C ARG A 247 -22.54 13.33 31.94
N LEU A 248 -22.56 12.26 32.71
CA LEU A 248 -22.55 10.88 32.20
C LEU A 248 -23.88 10.53 31.50
N LEU A 249 -25.01 11.01 32.04
CA LEU A 249 -26.35 10.73 31.53
C LEU A 249 -26.86 11.79 30.53
N ARG A 250 -26.05 12.77 30.14
CA ARG A 250 -26.49 13.79 29.17
C ARG A 250 -26.76 13.19 27.80
N ARG A 251 -27.64 13.84 27.04
CA ARG A 251 -27.85 13.53 25.63
C ARG A 251 -26.53 13.69 24.84
N PRO A 252 -26.18 12.76 23.93
CA PRO A 252 -25.05 12.92 23.04
C PRO A 252 -25.21 14.16 22.17
N GLN A 253 -24.32 15.14 22.34
CA GLN A 253 -24.32 16.39 21.62
C GLN A 253 -22.90 16.99 21.63
N PRO A 254 -22.58 17.95 20.75
CA PRO A 254 -21.31 18.66 20.79
C PRO A 254 -21.04 19.24 22.19
N GLU A 255 -19.85 19.03 22.74
CA GLU A 255 -19.48 19.72 23.98
C GLU A 255 -19.37 21.23 23.73
N PRO A 256 -19.90 22.08 24.63
CA PRO A 256 -19.63 23.51 24.55
C PRO A 256 -18.11 23.72 24.71
N LYS A 257 -17.52 24.53 23.81
CA LYS A 257 -16.11 24.92 23.94
C LYS A 257 -15.91 25.52 25.35
N PRO A 258 -14.83 25.18 26.07
CA PRO A 258 -14.51 25.89 27.31
C PRO A 258 -14.43 27.38 26.97
N SER A 259 -15.24 28.20 27.64
CA SER A 259 -15.16 29.65 27.54
C SER A 259 -13.74 30.05 27.86
N ALA A 260 -13.11 30.84 26.99
CA ALA A 260 -11.85 31.49 27.32
C ALA A 260 -12.01 32.16 28.70
N PRO A 261 -10.99 32.07 29.59
CA PRO A 261 -11.10 32.73 30.88
C PRO A 261 -11.36 34.22 30.62
N GLU A 262 -12.47 34.73 31.14
CA GLU A 262 -12.72 36.17 31.14
C GLU A 262 -11.53 36.85 31.83
N PRO A 263 -11.00 37.96 31.28
CA PRO A 263 -9.96 38.70 31.96
C PRO A 263 -10.53 39.21 33.29
N SER A 264 -10.06 38.64 34.39
CA SER A 264 -10.47 39.06 35.73
C SER A 264 -10.13 40.53 35.92
N SER A 265 -11.16 41.37 36.04
CA SER A 265 -11.05 42.74 36.50
C SER A 265 -10.63 42.75 37.97
N LEU A 266 -9.34 42.93 38.21
CA LEU A 266 -8.81 43.34 39.52
C LEU A 266 -7.91 44.56 39.29
N ALA A 267 -8.56 45.70 39.06
CA ALA A 267 -8.07 46.97 39.53
C ALA A 267 -8.63 47.20 40.94
N ASP A 268 -7.84 47.86 41.78
CA ASP A 268 -8.12 48.33 43.13
C ASP A 268 -7.89 47.35 44.31
N SER A 269 -6.64 47.27 44.75
CA SER A 269 -6.31 47.72 46.12
C SER A 269 -4.79 47.89 46.30
N ALA A 270 -4.43 49.06 46.81
CA ALA A 270 -3.07 49.57 46.94
C ALA A 270 -2.37 49.10 48.23
N SER A 271 -1.04 49.20 48.17
CA SER A 271 -0.11 49.56 49.26
C SER A 271 -0.02 48.68 50.52
N HIS A 272 1.14 48.03 50.70
CA HIS A 272 2.01 48.27 51.85
C HIS A 272 3.42 47.64 51.67
N MET A 273 4.44 48.45 51.96
CA MET A 273 5.88 48.14 51.95
C MET A 273 6.32 47.30 53.16
N SER A 274 7.38 46.48 52.98
CA SER A 274 8.64 46.40 53.78
C SER A 274 9.34 45.06 53.49
N VAL A 275 10.48 45.04 52.79
CA VAL A 275 11.89 45.11 53.28
C VAL A 275 12.23 44.09 54.37
N HIS A 276 12.98 43.04 53.99
CA HIS A 276 14.04 42.47 54.83
C HIS A 276 15.12 41.78 53.98
N THR A 277 16.34 42.30 54.06
CA THR A 277 17.62 41.61 53.75
C THR A 277 18.23 41.04 55.04
N PRO A 278 19.09 40.02 54.93
CA PRO A 278 20.55 40.22 55.10
C PRO A 278 21.37 39.48 53.98
N SER A 279 22.42 40.03 53.35
CA SER A 279 23.79 40.36 53.84
C SER A 279 24.54 39.14 54.40
N SER A 280 25.80 38.80 54.12
CA SER A 280 26.81 38.97 53.05
C SER A 280 28.11 38.27 53.56
N ALA A 281 29.10 38.05 52.66
CA ALA A 281 30.53 37.72 52.90
C ALA A 281 30.90 36.23 53.11
N GLU A 282 31.99 35.65 52.57
CA GLU A 282 33.16 36.06 51.73
C GLU A 282 33.91 34.73 51.33
N PHE A 283 34.14 34.39 50.03
CA PHE A 283 35.39 34.43 49.20
C PHE A 283 36.59 33.50 49.61
N PRO A 284 37.58 33.11 48.74
CA PRO A 284 37.71 33.18 47.26
C PRO A 284 38.40 31.98 46.49
N MET A 285 38.29 32.04 45.14
CA MET A 285 39.28 31.75 44.06
C MET A 285 39.72 30.33 43.63
N SER A 286 39.36 29.92 42.39
CA SER A 286 40.22 30.06 41.18
C SER A 286 39.68 29.36 39.90
N ARG A 287 39.49 30.18 38.83
CA ARG A 287 39.66 29.93 37.36
C ARG A 287 38.87 28.76 36.73
N THR A 288 38.09 28.91 35.65
CA THR A 288 38.39 29.57 34.35
C THR A 288 37.13 30.03 33.61
N ALA A 289 37.31 31.05 32.78
CA ALA A 289 36.32 31.72 31.95
C ALA A 289 35.67 30.84 30.88
N THR A 290 34.38 31.07 30.59
CA THR A 290 33.93 31.65 29.30
C THR A 290 32.47 32.08 29.39
N SER A 291 32.24 33.32 28.96
CA SER A 291 30.95 34.00 28.85
C SER A 291 30.05 33.35 27.79
N THR A 292 28.87 32.91 28.20
CA THR A 292 27.75 32.56 27.33
C THR A 292 27.02 33.83 26.89
N ALA A 293 27.44 34.38 25.75
CA ALA A 293 26.64 35.36 25.02
C ALA A 293 25.54 34.60 24.25
N LYS A 294 24.30 35.02 24.47
CA LYS A 294 23.10 34.57 23.77
C LYS A 294 23.27 34.75 22.25
N SER A 295 23.46 33.67 21.50
CA SER A 295 23.25 33.67 20.06
C SER A 295 21.79 33.36 19.77
N ASN A 296 21.07 34.32 19.19
CA ASN A 296 19.88 34.06 18.39
C ASN A 296 20.31 33.19 17.19
N ALA A 297 20.35 31.88 17.37
CA ALA A 297 20.35 30.93 16.28
C ALA A 297 18.88 30.71 15.90
N ALA A 298 18.40 31.52 14.95
CA ALA A 298 17.22 31.16 14.18
C ALA A 298 17.52 29.81 13.51
N SER A 299 16.95 28.75 14.09
CA SER A 299 16.85 27.43 13.50
C SER A 299 16.13 27.58 12.16
N THR A 300 16.89 27.60 11.06
CA THR A 300 16.36 27.42 9.71
C THR A 300 16.00 25.94 9.52
N ALA A 301 14.97 25.50 10.24
CA ALA A 301 14.12 24.46 9.70
C ALA A 301 13.49 25.03 8.41
N PRO A 302 13.51 24.30 7.28
CA PRO A 302 12.82 24.77 6.08
C PRO A 302 11.34 25.02 6.44
N PRO A 303 10.73 26.09 5.91
CA PRO A 303 9.36 26.44 6.24
C PRO A 303 8.44 25.25 5.97
N GLU A 304 7.52 25.04 6.92
CA GLU A 304 6.55 23.95 7.04
C GLU A 304 5.53 23.87 5.88
N SER A 305 5.75 24.58 4.76
CA SER A 305 4.77 24.79 3.68
C SER A 305 4.97 23.99 2.38
N LEU A 306 5.94 23.07 2.30
CA LEU A 306 6.22 22.34 1.04
C LEU A 306 6.12 20.80 1.10
N ARG A 307 5.92 20.22 2.29
CA ARG A 307 5.53 18.80 2.42
C ARG A 307 4.04 18.54 2.15
N ALA A 308 3.25 19.59 1.87
CA ALA A 308 1.79 19.54 1.93
C ALA A 308 1.05 19.37 0.58
N THR A 309 1.72 19.34 -0.59
CA THR A 309 1.00 19.32 -1.90
C THR A 309 0.78 17.93 -2.50
N PHE A 310 1.81 17.07 -2.53
CA PHE A 310 1.69 15.74 -3.14
C PHE A 310 0.92 14.76 -2.23
N ARG A 311 -0.01 14.02 -2.84
CA ARG A 311 -0.69 12.88 -2.22
C ARG A 311 -0.71 11.73 -3.22
N ASN A 312 -0.42 10.53 -2.73
CA ASN A 312 -0.56 9.33 -3.55
C ASN A 312 -2.00 9.16 -4.03
N GLN A 313 -2.16 8.71 -5.26
CA GLN A 313 -3.41 8.25 -5.84
C GLN A 313 -3.96 7.12 -4.97
N PRO A 314 -5.17 7.27 -4.40
CA PRO A 314 -5.75 6.22 -3.58
C PRO A 314 -5.88 4.91 -4.36
N PRO A 315 -5.53 3.76 -3.78
CA PRO A 315 -5.71 2.47 -4.43
C PRO A 315 -7.20 2.18 -4.63
N VAL A 316 -7.53 1.33 -5.59
CA VAL A 316 -8.92 0.93 -5.84
C VAL A 316 -9.45 0.08 -4.67
N ASP A 317 -10.60 0.49 -4.14
CA ASP A 317 -11.30 -0.22 -3.07
C ASP A 317 -12.27 -1.27 -3.66
N PHE A 318 -11.81 -2.51 -3.78
CA PHE A 318 -12.63 -3.63 -4.26
C PHE A 318 -13.67 -4.14 -3.25
N SER A 319 -13.74 -3.59 -2.03
CA SER A 319 -14.88 -3.87 -1.15
C SER A 319 -16.19 -3.30 -1.72
N ARG A 320 -16.07 -2.23 -2.53
CA ARG A 320 -17.18 -1.58 -3.21
C ARG A 320 -17.54 -2.31 -4.50
N GLU A 321 -18.81 -2.69 -4.64
CA GLU A 321 -19.32 -3.39 -5.82
C GLU A 321 -19.08 -2.62 -7.13
N ILE A 322 -19.25 -1.30 -7.12
CA ILE A 322 -19.05 -0.45 -8.31
C ILE A 322 -17.64 -0.62 -8.92
N ASN A 323 -16.61 -0.82 -8.09
CA ASN A 323 -15.24 -0.99 -8.56
C ASN A 323 -15.01 -2.40 -9.11
N ARG A 324 -15.64 -3.43 -8.51
CA ARG A 324 -15.60 -4.80 -9.05
C ARG A 324 -16.27 -4.86 -10.41
N THR A 325 -17.46 -4.27 -10.53
CA THR A 325 -18.18 -4.18 -11.80
C THR A 325 -17.39 -3.43 -12.85
N ALA A 326 -16.82 -2.27 -12.51
CA ALA A 326 -16.00 -1.48 -13.44
C ALA A 326 -14.77 -2.26 -13.96
N MET A 327 -14.11 -3.03 -13.09
CA MET A 327 -12.98 -3.88 -13.47
C MET A 327 -13.41 -5.04 -14.37
N SER A 328 -14.49 -5.75 -14.02
CA SER A 328 -15.04 -6.83 -14.86
C SER A 328 -15.44 -6.32 -16.26
N GLU A 329 -16.14 -5.19 -16.33
CA GLU A 329 -16.52 -4.60 -17.61
C GLU A 329 -15.30 -4.12 -18.41
N ALA A 330 -14.25 -3.64 -17.75
CA ALA A 330 -12.99 -3.28 -18.41
C ALA A 330 -12.28 -4.51 -18.99
N LEU A 331 -12.24 -5.62 -18.25
CA LEU A 331 -11.71 -6.91 -18.74
C LEU A 331 -12.45 -7.37 -19.99
N ASP A 332 -13.77 -7.28 -20.02
CA ASP A 332 -14.58 -7.62 -21.20
C ASP A 332 -14.27 -6.67 -22.38
N ARG A 333 -14.24 -5.35 -22.13
CA ARG A 333 -13.94 -4.34 -23.17
C ARG A 333 -12.55 -4.52 -23.78
N VAL A 334 -11.55 -4.77 -22.96
CA VAL A 334 -10.16 -4.94 -23.41
C VAL A 334 -10.01 -6.26 -24.16
N LEU A 335 -10.61 -7.35 -23.68
CA LEU A 335 -10.57 -8.66 -24.35
C LEU A 335 -11.07 -8.58 -25.80
N MET A 336 -12.15 -7.83 -26.04
CA MET A 336 -12.70 -7.62 -27.39
C MET A 336 -11.80 -6.79 -28.32
N ARG A 337 -10.80 -6.08 -27.79
CA ARG A 337 -9.94 -5.16 -28.53
C ARG A 337 -8.50 -5.65 -28.69
N LEU A 338 -8.17 -6.83 -28.14
CA LEU A 338 -6.85 -7.46 -28.27
C LEU A 338 -6.53 -7.82 -29.74
N GLY A 339 -5.26 -8.12 -30.01
CA GLY A 339 -4.78 -8.57 -31.31
C GLY A 339 -4.52 -7.45 -32.33
N LYS A 340 -4.51 -6.18 -31.90
CA LYS A 340 -4.15 -5.05 -32.75
C LYS A 340 -2.66 -5.02 -33.06
N THR A 341 -2.31 -4.37 -34.16
CA THR A 341 -0.91 -4.09 -34.53
C THR A 341 -0.49 -2.70 -34.06
N TYR A 342 0.67 -2.60 -33.42
CA TYR A 342 1.22 -1.38 -32.84
C TYR A 342 2.53 -0.99 -33.54
N PRO A 343 2.56 0.12 -34.29
CA PRO A 343 3.77 0.64 -34.94
C PRO A 343 4.72 1.30 -33.94
N LEU A 344 5.95 1.59 -34.37
CA LEU A 344 6.81 2.51 -33.64
C LEU A 344 6.22 3.92 -33.72
N VAL A 345 6.61 4.81 -32.81
CA VAL A 345 6.29 6.23 -32.92
C VAL A 345 7.57 7.06 -32.83
N ILE A 346 7.94 7.69 -33.94
CA ILE A 346 9.19 8.44 -34.09
C ILE A 346 8.86 9.84 -34.59
N GLY A 347 9.29 10.87 -33.85
CA GLY A 347 9.02 12.25 -34.27
C GLY A 347 7.52 12.56 -34.38
N GLY A 348 6.67 11.92 -33.56
CA GLY A 348 5.22 12.05 -33.62
C GLY A 348 4.51 11.22 -34.69
N GLU A 349 5.26 10.56 -35.58
CA GLU A 349 4.70 9.79 -36.70
C GLU A 349 4.70 8.28 -36.43
N SER A 350 3.70 7.59 -36.96
CA SER A 350 3.58 6.14 -36.93
C SER A 350 4.54 5.51 -37.95
N VAL A 351 5.47 4.67 -37.47
CA VAL A 351 6.50 4.03 -38.29
C VAL A 351 6.34 2.50 -38.25
N PRO A 352 5.70 1.88 -39.24
CA PRO A 352 5.68 0.43 -39.38
C PRO A 352 7.04 -0.09 -39.86
N THR A 353 7.46 -1.24 -39.35
CA THR A 353 8.67 -1.96 -39.77
C THR A 353 8.33 -3.31 -40.40
N GLY A 354 9.28 -3.91 -41.12
CA GLY A 354 9.10 -5.25 -41.72
C GLY A 354 9.17 -6.40 -40.71
N VAL A 355 9.47 -6.14 -39.44
CA VAL A 355 9.64 -7.14 -38.38
C VAL A 355 8.65 -6.87 -37.27
N THR A 356 7.85 -7.87 -36.91
CA THR A 356 6.89 -7.78 -35.81
C THR A 356 7.13 -8.87 -34.77
N ARG A 357 6.60 -8.66 -33.57
CA ARG A 357 6.59 -9.64 -32.48
C ARG A 357 5.23 -9.62 -31.80
N ASP A 358 4.71 -10.79 -31.49
CA ASP A 358 3.48 -10.90 -30.71
C ASP A 358 3.77 -10.77 -29.22
N SER A 359 2.98 -9.93 -28.55
CA SER A 359 2.79 -9.93 -27.10
C SER A 359 1.70 -10.95 -26.78
N ILE A 360 2.03 -11.96 -25.98
CA ILE A 360 1.19 -13.14 -25.72
C ILE A 360 0.70 -13.11 -24.29
N ASP A 361 -0.58 -13.43 -24.07
CA ASP A 361 -1.16 -13.55 -22.74
C ASP A 361 -0.49 -14.70 -21.96
N PRO A 362 0.14 -14.42 -20.80
CA PRO A 362 0.82 -15.44 -20.02
C PRO A 362 -0.07 -16.57 -19.50
N SER A 363 -1.36 -16.30 -19.36
CA SER A 363 -2.37 -17.23 -18.86
C SER A 363 -2.92 -18.12 -19.96
N HIS A 364 -2.87 -17.66 -21.22
CA HIS A 364 -3.42 -18.37 -22.38
C HIS A 364 -2.49 -18.24 -23.59
N ARG A 365 -1.62 -19.24 -23.80
CA ARG A 365 -0.53 -19.21 -24.81
C ARG A 365 -0.95 -18.94 -26.26
N GLN A 366 -2.24 -19.09 -26.59
CA GLN A 366 -2.79 -18.86 -27.93
C GLN A 366 -3.41 -17.46 -28.10
N ARG A 367 -3.59 -16.70 -27.01
CA ARG A 367 -4.20 -15.37 -27.04
C ARG A 367 -3.10 -14.33 -27.29
N VAL A 368 -3.13 -13.72 -28.46
CA VAL A 368 -2.28 -12.58 -28.80
C VAL A 368 -2.91 -11.30 -28.24
N VAL A 369 -2.21 -10.63 -27.33
CA VAL A 369 -2.62 -9.36 -26.75
C VAL A 369 -2.47 -8.24 -27.78
N GLY A 370 -1.36 -8.25 -28.52
CA GLY A 370 -1.13 -7.38 -29.67
C GLY A 370 0.15 -7.74 -30.42
N THR A 371 0.27 -7.31 -31.65
CA THR A 371 1.45 -7.52 -32.50
C THR A 371 2.20 -6.20 -32.60
N VAL A 372 3.49 -6.17 -32.26
CA VAL A 372 4.26 -4.93 -32.14
C VAL A 372 5.40 -4.91 -33.14
N HIS A 373 5.50 -3.84 -33.94
CA HIS A 373 6.63 -3.61 -34.82
C HIS A 373 7.93 -3.50 -34.02
N GLN A 374 9.03 -4.05 -34.53
CA GLN A 374 10.31 -4.09 -33.85
C GLN A 374 11.25 -3.07 -34.48
N ALA A 375 11.89 -2.26 -33.65
CA ALA A 375 12.94 -1.33 -34.05
C ALA A 375 14.28 -2.06 -34.27
N GLY A 376 15.02 -1.64 -35.30
CA GLY A 376 16.42 -1.96 -35.51
C GLY A 376 17.31 -0.74 -35.29
N ALA A 377 18.59 -0.85 -35.65
CA ALA A 377 19.55 0.23 -35.48
C ALA A 377 19.19 1.49 -36.31
N ILE A 378 18.53 1.31 -37.46
CA ILE A 378 18.11 2.42 -38.35
C ILE A 378 17.01 3.24 -37.66
N GLU A 379 15.99 2.56 -37.12
CA GLU A 379 14.90 3.22 -36.42
C GLU A 379 15.38 3.87 -35.11
N VAL A 380 16.35 3.25 -34.42
CA VAL A 380 17.00 3.84 -33.23
C VAL A 380 17.70 5.14 -33.58
N ASP A 381 18.52 5.17 -34.65
CA ASP A 381 19.17 6.41 -35.09
C ASP A 381 18.12 7.49 -35.42
N ALA A 382 17.10 7.15 -36.20
CA ALA A 382 16.02 8.08 -36.56
C ALA A 382 15.32 8.68 -35.32
N ALA A 383 15.03 7.85 -34.31
CA ALA A 383 14.42 8.30 -33.07
C ALA A 383 15.32 9.18 -32.21
N VAL A 384 16.61 8.86 -32.14
CA VAL A 384 17.55 9.72 -31.42
C VAL A 384 17.75 11.06 -32.14
N GLN A 385 17.77 11.08 -33.48
CA GLN A 385 17.80 12.34 -34.24
C GLN A 385 16.54 13.18 -34.00
N ALA A 386 15.35 12.56 -33.97
CA ALA A 386 14.10 13.24 -33.66
C ALA A 386 14.12 13.85 -32.24
N ALA A 387 14.58 13.07 -31.25
CA ALA A 387 14.75 13.54 -29.87
C ALA A 387 15.75 14.70 -29.77
N ALA A 388 16.92 14.56 -30.39
CA ALA A 388 17.95 15.60 -30.41
C ALA A 388 17.44 16.90 -31.05
N SER A 389 16.62 16.80 -32.09
CA SER A 389 16.02 17.96 -32.77
C SER A 389 15.00 18.69 -31.90
N ALA A 390 14.22 17.97 -31.09
CA ALA A 390 13.22 18.54 -30.17
C ALA A 390 13.83 19.12 -28.87
N GLN A 391 15.08 18.77 -28.56
CA GLN A 391 15.73 19.01 -27.27
C GLN A 391 15.76 20.47 -26.83
N ALA A 392 16.09 21.40 -27.73
CA ALA A 392 16.24 22.81 -27.38
C ALA A 392 14.89 23.44 -26.98
N ALA A 393 13.87 23.26 -27.82
CA ALA A 393 12.53 23.77 -27.55
C ALA A 393 11.92 23.17 -26.28
N TRP A 394 12.14 21.87 -26.05
CA TRP A 394 11.65 21.21 -24.84
C TRP A 394 12.32 21.70 -23.55
N ARG A 395 13.65 21.91 -23.58
CA ARG A 395 14.37 22.55 -22.47
C ARG A 395 13.81 23.93 -22.17
N ASP A 396 13.62 24.76 -23.20
CA ASP A 396 13.27 26.17 -23.08
C ASP A 396 11.80 26.41 -22.67
N LEU A 397 10.96 25.37 -22.71
CA LEU A 397 9.59 25.41 -22.18
C LEU A 397 9.54 25.66 -20.66
N GLY A 398 10.61 25.33 -19.93
CA GLY A 398 10.68 25.44 -18.46
C GLY A 398 9.89 24.35 -17.73
N ALA A 399 10.24 24.10 -16.47
CA ALA A 399 9.68 23.02 -15.67
C ALA A 399 8.17 23.19 -15.43
N ALA A 400 7.68 24.42 -15.32
CA ALA A 400 6.24 24.69 -15.17
C ALA A 400 5.44 24.21 -16.39
N GLY A 401 5.86 24.56 -17.61
CA GLY A 401 5.18 24.10 -18.82
C GLY A 401 5.31 22.59 -19.06
N ARG A 402 6.48 22.01 -18.73
CA ARG A 402 6.64 20.54 -18.80
C ARG A 402 5.78 19.81 -17.78
N ALA A 403 5.60 20.37 -16.58
CA ALA A 403 4.77 19.79 -15.53
C ALA A 403 3.29 19.68 -15.95
N GLU A 404 2.77 20.60 -16.77
CA GLU A 404 1.40 20.54 -17.29
C GLU A 404 1.16 19.26 -18.10
N TYR A 405 2.09 18.86 -18.97
CA TYR A 405 1.99 17.61 -19.73
C TYR A 405 1.97 16.38 -18.82
N LEU A 406 2.79 16.36 -17.76
CA LEU A 406 2.82 15.26 -16.80
C LEU A 406 1.50 15.14 -16.03
N ARG A 407 0.94 16.26 -15.56
CA ARG A 407 -0.33 16.28 -14.83
C ARG A 407 -1.51 15.89 -15.72
N GLU A 408 -1.52 16.35 -16.97
CA GLU A 408 -2.54 15.92 -17.94
C GLU A 408 -2.40 14.42 -18.23
N ALA A 409 -1.17 13.89 -18.36
CA ALA A 409 -0.95 12.46 -18.52
C ALA A 409 -1.47 11.65 -17.31
N ALA A 410 -1.21 12.14 -16.08
CA ALA A 410 -1.76 11.57 -14.85
C ALA A 410 -3.29 11.55 -14.87
N GLN A 411 -3.92 12.64 -15.30
CA GLN A 411 -5.36 12.76 -15.41
C GLN A 411 -5.96 11.75 -16.41
N ARG A 412 -5.33 11.57 -17.59
CA ARG A 412 -5.77 10.55 -18.57
C ARG A 412 -5.61 9.12 -18.05
N MET A 413 -4.57 8.84 -17.28
CA MET A 413 -4.41 7.53 -16.62
C MET A 413 -5.50 7.29 -15.57
N ARG A 414 -5.91 8.30 -14.79
CA ARG A 414 -7.05 8.20 -13.86
C ARG A 414 -8.35 7.88 -14.58
N GLU A 415 -8.62 8.56 -15.69
CA GLU A 415 -9.83 8.36 -16.50
C GLU A 415 -9.90 6.95 -17.11
N ARG A 416 -8.74 6.36 -17.44
CA ARG A 416 -8.62 5.05 -18.09
C ARG A 416 -8.13 3.95 -17.15
N LEU A 417 -8.18 4.16 -15.83
CA LEU A 417 -7.51 3.32 -14.84
C LEU A 417 -7.85 1.84 -15.00
N PHE A 418 -9.14 1.50 -15.08
CA PHE A 418 -9.58 0.11 -15.22
C PHE A 418 -9.24 -0.50 -16.58
N ASP A 419 -9.30 0.27 -17.67
CA ASP A 419 -8.96 -0.24 -19.01
C ASP A 419 -7.45 -0.50 -19.13
N LEU A 420 -6.60 0.36 -18.55
CA LEU A 420 -5.15 0.14 -18.48
C LEU A 420 -4.81 -1.05 -17.58
N ALA A 421 -5.43 -1.14 -16.39
CA ALA A 421 -5.24 -2.27 -15.48
C ALA A 421 -5.69 -3.60 -16.11
N ALA A 422 -6.82 -3.62 -16.82
CA ALA A 422 -7.30 -4.80 -17.54
C ALA A 422 -6.33 -5.24 -18.64
N LEU A 423 -5.67 -4.30 -19.33
CA LEU A 423 -4.61 -4.64 -20.27
C LEU A 423 -3.41 -5.30 -19.58
N GLU A 424 -2.99 -4.83 -18.41
CA GLU A 424 -1.91 -5.47 -17.63
C GLU A 424 -2.29 -6.85 -17.10
N VAL A 425 -3.57 -7.09 -16.79
CA VAL A 425 -4.06 -8.43 -16.44
C VAL A 425 -3.80 -9.41 -17.58
N TYR A 426 -4.13 -9.03 -18.83
CA TYR A 426 -3.91 -9.90 -19.98
C TYR A 426 -2.46 -9.94 -20.47
N GLU A 427 -1.77 -8.80 -20.51
CA GLU A 427 -0.41 -8.71 -21.06
C GLU A 427 0.66 -9.22 -20.10
N CYS A 428 0.52 -8.91 -18.82
CA CYS A 428 1.57 -9.10 -17.82
C CYS A 428 1.15 -10.03 -16.68
N ALA A 429 -0.07 -10.56 -16.71
CA ALA A 429 -0.59 -11.47 -15.70
C ALA A 429 -0.62 -10.89 -14.27
N LYS A 430 -0.90 -9.60 -14.15
CA LYS A 430 -1.14 -8.96 -12.86
C LYS A 430 -2.55 -9.27 -12.36
N GLY A 431 -2.68 -9.71 -11.11
CA GLY A 431 -3.98 -9.74 -10.44
C GLY A 431 -4.54 -8.31 -10.29
N TRP A 432 -5.86 -8.17 -10.09
CA TRP A 432 -6.54 -6.88 -10.20
C TRP A 432 -5.93 -5.78 -9.32
N ARG A 433 -5.64 -6.10 -8.05
CA ARG A 433 -5.02 -5.15 -7.11
C ARG A 433 -3.62 -4.72 -7.57
N GLU A 434 -2.83 -5.67 -8.07
CA GLU A 434 -1.47 -5.39 -8.57
C GLU A 434 -1.49 -4.53 -9.83
N ALA A 435 -2.43 -4.79 -10.75
CA ALA A 435 -2.62 -3.99 -11.96
C ALA A 435 -3.09 -2.58 -11.63
N THR A 436 -4.14 -2.41 -10.82
CA THR A 436 -4.62 -1.07 -10.46
C THR A 436 -3.58 -0.26 -9.68
N ASN A 437 -2.76 -0.93 -8.85
CA ASN A 437 -1.69 -0.26 -8.11
C ASN A 437 -0.54 0.18 -9.02
N ASP A 438 -0.25 -0.55 -10.11
CA ASP A 438 0.72 -0.12 -11.13
C ASP A 438 0.28 1.20 -11.76
N ILE A 439 -1.00 1.30 -12.11
CA ILE A 439 -1.56 2.53 -12.69
C ILE A 439 -1.51 3.68 -11.66
N CYS A 440 -1.87 3.42 -10.39
CA CYS A 440 -1.75 4.42 -9.33
C CYS A 440 -0.30 4.90 -9.15
N GLU A 441 0.68 4.00 -9.20
CA GLU A 441 2.09 4.36 -9.06
C GLU A 441 2.61 5.15 -10.28
N ALA A 442 2.14 4.85 -11.49
CA ALA A 442 2.41 5.65 -12.69
C ALA A 442 1.87 7.09 -12.57
N ILE A 443 0.63 7.24 -12.09
CA ILE A 443 0.01 8.53 -11.78
C ILE A 443 0.82 9.30 -10.73
N ASP A 444 1.25 8.61 -9.68
CA ASP A 444 2.04 9.18 -8.60
C ASP A 444 3.38 9.73 -9.10
N PHE A 445 4.08 9.01 -9.98
CA PHE A 445 5.33 9.51 -10.56
C PHE A 445 5.13 10.78 -11.39
N CYS A 446 4.08 10.84 -12.21
CA CYS A 446 3.75 12.04 -12.97
C CYS A 446 3.55 13.26 -12.06
N GLU A 447 2.69 13.14 -11.05
CA GLU A 447 2.34 14.24 -10.14
C GLU A 447 3.53 14.63 -9.27
N PHE A 448 4.25 13.64 -8.72
CA PHE A 448 5.40 13.88 -7.85
C PHE A 448 6.53 14.58 -8.61
N TYR A 449 6.90 14.08 -9.79
CA TYR A 449 7.99 14.68 -10.57
C TYR A 449 7.61 16.02 -11.21
N ALA A 450 6.33 16.25 -11.54
CA ALA A 450 5.84 17.57 -11.95
C ALA A 450 6.13 18.62 -10.86
N ASP A 451 5.74 18.32 -9.60
CA ASP A 451 6.00 19.20 -8.46
C ASP A 451 7.51 19.36 -8.18
N ARG A 452 8.26 18.26 -8.20
CA ARG A 452 9.70 18.29 -7.91
C ARG A 452 10.52 19.02 -8.96
N ALA A 453 10.17 18.92 -10.24
CA ALA A 453 10.89 19.60 -11.30
C ALA A 453 10.75 21.13 -11.21
N ILE A 454 9.54 21.62 -10.86
CA ILE A 454 9.30 23.05 -10.63
C ILE A 454 10.18 23.55 -9.48
N HIS A 455 10.27 22.77 -8.39
CA HIS A 455 11.14 23.13 -7.27
C HIS A 455 12.63 23.08 -7.64
N LEU A 456 13.04 22.10 -8.45
CA LEU A 456 14.43 21.91 -8.86
C LEU A 456 14.93 23.04 -9.78
N GLU A 457 14.07 23.61 -10.62
CA GLU A 457 14.43 24.68 -11.56
C GLU A 457 14.66 26.04 -10.87
N GLN A 458 14.21 26.20 -9.62
CA GLN A 458 14.44 27.43 -8.86
C GLN A 458 15.95 27.65 -8.63
N PRO A 459 16.52 28.80 -9.07
CA PRO A 459 17.94 29.07 -8.89
C PRO A 459 18.29 29.17 -7.40
N ARG A 460 19.43 28.63 -7.03
CA ARG A 460 20.00 28.72 -5.67
C ARG A 460 21.31 29.51 -5.74
N GLY A 461 21.79 30.09 -4.66
CA GLY A 461 23.06 30.82 -4.69
C GLY A 461 23.23 31.75 -3.51
N ALA A 462 24.44 32.30 -3.37
CA ALA A 462 24.75 33.31 -2.38
C ALA A 462 25.35 34.52 -3.12
N ASP A 463 24.62 35.63 -3.10
CA ASP A 463 25.06 36.88 -3.69
C ASP A 463 25.99 37.62 -2.71
N VAL A 464 26.92 38.39 -3.26
CA VAL A 464 27.74 39.34 -2.50
C VAL A 464 27.64 40.71 -3.18
N PRO A 465 27.91 41.83 -2.47
CA PRO A 465 27.81 43.15 -3.09
C PRO A 465 28.64 43.27 -4.38
N GLY A 466 27.99 43.61 -5.50
CA GLY A 466 28.61 43.69 -6.81
C GLY A 466 28.72 42.38 -7.60
N GLU A 467 28.17 41.27 -7.08
CA GLU A 467 28.20 39.96 -7.74
C GLU A 467 26.93 39.16 -7.47
N GLU A 468 26.26 38.73 -8.55
CA GLU A 468 25.15 37.79 -8.48
C GLU A 468 25.62 36.37 -8.84
N ASN A 469 25.22 35.39 -8.03
CA ASN A 469 25.53 33.98 -8.22
C ASN A 469 24.24 33.16 -8.32
N ARG A 470 24.10 32.42 -9.42
CA ARG A 470 22.97 31.52 -9.68
C ARG A 470 23.48 30.11 -9.99
N PHE A 471 23.26 29.20 -9.07
CA PHE A 471 23.39 27.76 -9.22
C PHE A 471 22.08 27.20 -9.76
N VAL A 472 22.13 26.66 -10.98
CA VAL A 472 20.99 26.14 -11.73
C VAL A 472 21.29 24.75 -12.26
N TYR A 473 20.25 24.03 -12.66
CA TYR A 473 20.36 22.73 -13.30
C TYR A 473 19.97 22.82 -14.78
N GLN A 474 20.63 22.03 -15.63
CA GLN A 474 20.32 21.91 -17.05
C GLN A 474 20.07 20.44 -17.40
N PRO A 475 19.20 20.12 -18.38
CA PRO A 475 19.03 18.74 -18.83
C PRO A 475 20.33 18.19 -19.44
N ILE A 476 20.48 16.87 -19.40
CA ILE A 476 21.59 16.15 -20.02
C ILE A 476 21.45 16.12 -21.55
N GLY A 477 20.22 15.95 -22.07
CA GLY A 477 19.95 15.84 -23.51
C GLY A 477 19.01 14.68 -23.82
N VAL A 478 19.37 13.85 -24.81
CA VAL A 478 18.58 12.66 -25.15
C VAL A 478 18.79 11.57 -24.10
N ALA A 479 17.69 11.10 -23.53
CA ALA A 479 17.62 10.02 -22.56
C ALA A 479 17.08 8.74 -23.22
N ALA A 480 17.82 7.64 -23.04
CA ALA A 480 17.36 6.30 -23.32
C ALA A 480 16.66 5.72 -22.09
N VAL A 481 15.39 5.37 -22.20
CA VAL A 481 14.62 4.73 -21.13
C VAL A 481 14.40 3.26 -21.48
N ILE A 482 15.03 2.34 -20.75
CA ILE A 482 14.95 0.90 -20.97
C ILE A 482 14.23 0.28 -19.77
N ALA A 483 12.95 -0.07 -19.96
CA ALA A 483 12.05 -0.44 -18.87
C ALA A 483 11.78 -1.95 -18.78
N PRO A 484 11.47 -2.48 -17.57
CA PRO A 484 11.14 -3.87 -17.36
C PRO A 484 9.66 -4.16 -17.63
N TRP A 485 9.28 -5.43 -17.66
CA TRP A 485 7.90 -5.88 -17.87
C TRP A 485 7.08 -6.02 -16.58
N ASN A 486 7.72 -6.08 -15.42
CA ASN A 486 7.04 -6.47 -14.18
C ASN A 486 6.25 -5.32 -13.53
N PHE A 487 6.64 -4.09 -13.78
CA PHE A 487 5.85 -2.88 -13.50
C PHE A 487 5.77 -2.06 -14.80
N PRO A 488 4.97 -2.55 -15.76
CA PRO A 488 5.13 -2.22 -17.16
C PRO A 488 4.67 -0.80 -17.48
N LEU A 489 3.77 -0.22 -16.69
CA LEU A 489 3.40 1.18 -16.80
C LEU A 489 4.11 2.04 -15.74
N ALA A 490 4.14 1.63 -14.47
CA ALA A 490 4.67 2.45 -13.38
C ALA A 490 6.15 2.80 -13.56
N ILE A 491 7.03 1.81 -13.75
CA ILE A 491 8.49 2.06 -13.87
C ILE A 491 8.82 2.75 -15.20
N LEU A 492 8.17 2.33 -16.29
CA LEU A 492 8.31 2.99 -17.59
C LEU A 492 7.93 4.47 -17.52
N THR A 493 6.77 4.77 -16.92
CA THR A 493 6.28 6.13 -16.71
C THR A 493 7.21 6.89 -15.78
N GLY A 494 7.65 6.30 -14.67
CA GLY A 494 8.54 6.95 -13.71
C GLY A 494 9.87 7.38 -14.30
N MET A 495 10.54 6.51 -15.06
CA MET A 495 11.78 6.87 -15.75
C MET A 495 11.56 7.90 -16.86
N THR A 496 10.51 7.72 -17.66
CA THR A 496 10.17 8.61 -18.78
C THR A 496 9.84 10.01 -18.27
N THR A 497 8.95 10.12 -17.29
CA THR A 497 8.47 11.40 -16.76
C THR A 497 9.53 12.13 -15.95
N ALA A 498 10.42 11.43 -15.25
CA ALA A 498 11.58 12.06 -14.61
C ALA A 498 12.51 12.75 -15.64
N ALA A 499 12.78 12.08 -16.76
CA ALA A 499 13.56 12.65 -17.87
C ALA A 499 12.84 13.84 -18.52
N LEU A 500 11.56 13.67 -18.86
CA LEU A 500 10.75 14.73 -19.45
C LEU A 500 10.65 15.95 -18.53
N ALA A 501 10.33 15.77 -17.24
CA ALA A 501 10.17 16.86 -16.28
C ALA A 501 11.43 17.72 -16.13
N THR A 502 12.60 17.10 -16.24
CA THR A 502 13.91 17.77 -16.14
C THR A 502 14.40 18.37 -17.47
N GLY A 503 13.60 18.29 -18.53
CA GLY A 503 13.87 18.91 -19.82
C GLY A 503 14.66 18.04 -20.79
N ASN A 504 14.82 16.75 -20.51
CA ASN A 504 15.40 15.78 -21.44
C ASN A 504 14.32 15.30 -22.43
N THR A 505 14.74 14.97 -23.64
CA THR A 505 13.91 14.22 -24.60
C THR A 505 14.16 12.73 -24.45
N VAL A 506 13.17 11.90 -24.79
CA VAL A 506 13.16 10.48 -24.45
C VAL A 506 13.01 9.60 -25.67
N VAL A 507 13.83 8.55 -25.73
CA VAL A 507 13.60 7.35 -26.53
C VAL A 507 13.32 6.20 -25.56
N MET A 508 12.07 5.75 -25.50
CA MET A 508 11.67 4.65 -24.61
C MET A 508 11.66 3.31 -25.35
N LYS A 509 12.35 2.32 -24.78
CA LYS A 509 12.36 0.91 -25.19
C LYS A 509 11.74 0.07 -24.07
N PRO A 510 10.45 -0.27 -24.15
CA PRO A 510 9.80 -1.15 -23.18
C PRO A 510 10.30 -2.59 -23.33
N ALA A 511 10.14 -3.40 -22.29
CA ALA A 511 10.34 -4.84 -22.39
C ALA A 511 9.43 -5.47 -23.46
N GLU A 512 9.93 -6.53 -24.09
CA GLU A 512 9.28 -7.23 -25.20
C GLU A 512 7.94 -7.83 -24.78
N GLN A 513 7.82 -8.23 -23.51
CA GLN A 513 6.61 -8.84 -22.94
C GLN A 513 5.50 -7.82 -22.64
N SER A 514 5.81 -6.53 -22.57
CA SER A 514 4.88 -5.48 -22.12
C SER A 514 4.86 -4.27 -23.06
N SER A 515 4.97 -4.55 -24.35
CA SER A 515 5.06 -3.49 -25.35
C SER A 515 3.69 -2.87 -25.68
N VAL A 516 2.58 -3.59 -25.52
CA VAL A 516 1.24 -3.06 -25.84
C VAL A 516 0.80 -2.00 -24.84
N ILE A 517 1.01 -2.23 -23.53
CA ILE A 517 0.77 -1.23 -22.49
C ILE A 517 1.69 -0.01 -22.64
N ALA A 518 2.95 -0.20 -23.04
CA ALA A 518 3.85 0.90 -23.37
C ALA A 518 3.38 1.72 -24.59
N ALA A 519 2.78 1.07 -25.59
CA ALA A 519 2.13 1.77 -26.70
C ALA A 519 0.92 2.58 -26.22
N GLN A 520 0.17 2.12 -25.21
CA GLN A 520 -0.90 2.94 -24.61
C GLN A 520 -0.36 4.19 -23.92
N LEU A 521 0.79 4.09 -23.22
CA LEU A 521 1.45 5.26 -22.66
C LEU A 521 1.86 6.27 -23.77
N MET A 522 2.42 5.78 -24.87
CA MET A 522 2.76 6.64 -26.01
C MET A 522 1.52 7.32 -26.61
N ASN A 523 0.45 6.57 -26.83
CA ASN A 523 -0.81 7.10 -27.36
C ASN A 523 -1.38 8.19 -26.45
N LEU A 524 -1.31 7.99 -25.14
CA LEU A 524 -1.77 8.97 -24.16
C LEU A 524 -0.96 10.27 -24.27
N PHE A 525 0.38 10.21 -24.36
CA PHE A 525 1.20 11.40 -24.57
C PHE A 525 0.94 12.09 -25.92
N HIS A 526 0.66 11.30 -26.96
CA HIS A 526 0.29 11.82 -28.28
C HIS A 526 -1.08 12.55 -28.24
N GLU A 527 -2.08 11.96 -27.58
CA GLU A 527 -3.43 12.51 -27.44
C GLU A 527 -3.44 13.86 -26.70
N ILE A 528 -2.57 14.03 -25.69
CA ILE A 528 -2.45 15.29 -24.93
C ILE A 528 -1.59 16.33 -25.65
N GLY A 529 -1.12 16.03 -26.87
CA GLY A 529 -0.38 16.96 -27.71
C GLY A 529 1.07 17.19 -27.28
N LEU A 530 1.74 16.18 -26.72
CA LEU A 530 3.18 16.27 -26.44
C LEU A 530 3.95 16.58 -27.75
N PRO A 531 4.89 17.55 -27.76
CA PRO A 531 5.53 17.96 -29.01
C PRO A 531 6.26 16.80 -29.72
N PRO A 532 6.19 16.73 -31.07
CA PRO A 532 6.87 15.70 -31.86
C PRO A 532 8.35 15.55 -31.51
N GLY A 533 8.80 14.31 -31.31
CA GLY A 533 10.19 13.98 -30.99
C GLY A 533 10.57 14.09 -29.51
N VAL A 534 9.76 14.75 -28.67
CA VAL A 534 10.03 14.83 -27.22
C VAL A 534 9.99 13.46 -26.56
N LEU A 535 9.05 12.61 -26.97
CA LEU A 535 8.96 11.20 -26.60
C LEU A 535 8.86 10.36 -27.88
N ASN A 536 9.63 9.27 -27.92
CA ASN A 536 9.64 8.32 -29.03
C ASN A 536 9.49 6.90 -28.49
N TYR A 537 8.64 6.10 -29.13
CA TYR A 537 8.31 4.73 -28.72
C TYR A 537 9.02 3.72 -29.65
N LEU A 538 9.97 2.97 -29.09
CA LEU A 538 10.82 2.02 -29.80
C LEU A 538 10.84 0.65 -29.13
N PRO A 539 9.76 -0.13 -29.22
CA PRO A 539 9.79 -1.55 -28.91
C PRO A 539 10.80 -2.26 -29.83
N GLY A 540 11.54 -3.21 -29.28
CA GLY A 540 12.58 -3.95 -30.00
C GLY A 540 13.39 -4.82 -29.06
N ALA A 541 14.06 -5.85 -29.59
CA ALA A 541 14.86 -6.76 -28.78
C ALA A 541 16.01 -6.03 -28.05
N GLY A 542 16.29 -6.43 -26.80
CA GLY A 542 17.36 -5.85 -25.99
C GLY A 542 18.73 -5.91 -26.66
N GLU A 543 19.04 -7.03 -27.32
CA GLU A 543 20.31 -7.30 -28.00
C GLU A 543 20.52 -6.46 -29.26
N THR A 544 19.44 -5.92 -29.85
CA THR A 544 19.49 -5.12 -31.07
C THR A 544 19.15 -3.66 -30.78
N ALA A 545 17.88 -3.34 -30.54
CA ALA A 545 17.40 -1.98 -30.30
C ALA A 545 17.99 -1.39 -29.01
N GLY A 546 17.99 -2.18 -27.93
CA GLY A 546 18.55 -1.75 -26.64
C GLY A 546 20.05 -1.47 -26.71
N ALA A 547 20.81 -2.39 -27.29
CA ALA A 547 22.26 -2.24 -27.49
C ALA A 547 22.59 -1.04 -28.40
N ALA A 548 21.88 -0.89 -29.52
CA ALA A 548 22.06 0.25 -30.42
C ALA A 548 21.78 1.59 -29.71
N LEU A 549 20.75 1.64 -28.87
CA LEU A 549 20.39 2.85 -28.12
C LEU A 549 21.44 3.21 -27.06
N VAL A 550 21.97 2.22 -26.34
CA VAL A 550 23.06 2.39 -25.37
C VAL A 550 24.34 2.86 -26.05
N ASP A 551 24.62 2.38 -27.26
CA ASP A 551 25.81 2.77 -28.02
C ASP A 551 25.65 4.12 -28.74
N HIS A 552 24.41 4.56 -28.97
CA HIS A 552 24.14 5.70 -29.82
C HIS A 552 24.79 6.98 -29.28
N PRO A 553 25.55 7.73 -30.09
CA PRO A 553 26.53 8.64 -29.53
C PRO A 553 25.92 9.99 -29.07
N GLN A 554 24.68 10.32 -29.49
CA GLN A 554 23.90 11.45 -28.97
C GLN A 554 23.10 11.15 -27.69
N VAL A 555 23.06 9.89 -27.22
CA VAL A 555 22.39 9.54 -25.96
C VAL A 555 23.31 9.89 -24.80
N GLY A 556 22.92 10.87 -23.99
CA GLY A 556 23.69 11.35 -22.83
C GLY A 556 23.29 10.69 -21.51
N LEU A 557 22.06 10.18 -21.42
CA LEU A 557 21.52 9.55 -20.22
C LEU A 557 20.89 8.20 -20.57
N ILE A 558 21.11 7.20 -19.74
CA ILE A 558 20.44 5.89 -19.82
C ILE A 558 19.77 5.62 -18.48
N ALA A 559 18.44 5.56 -18.47
CA ALA A 559 17.66 5.08 -17.32
C ALA A 559 17.26 3.63 -17.61
N PHE A 560 17.71 2.72 -16.75
CA PHE A 560 17.52 1.28 -16.89
C PHE A 560 16.96 0.70 -15.59
N THR A 561 15.94 -0.13 -15.72
CA THR A 561 15.55 -1.05 -14.65
C THR A 561 15.41 -2.46 -15.21
N GLY A 562 16.07 -3.43 -14.57
CA GLY A 562 16.05 -4.82 -15.03
C GLY A 562 17.05 -5.71 -14.29
N SER A 563 17.57 -6.73 -14.98
CA SER A 563 18.49 -7.67 -14.34
C SER A 563 19.87 -7.06 -14.07
N ARG A 564 20.56 -7.60 -13.05
CA ARG A 564 21.93 -7.23 -12.71
C ARG A 564 22.88 -7.31 -13.91
N ASP A 565 22.83 -8.43 -14.64
CA ASP A 565 23.79 -8.72 -15.70
C ASP A 565 23.64 -7.74 -16.88
N VAL A 566 22.41 -7.38 -17.23
CA VAL A 566 22.14 -6.37 -18.25
C VAL A 566 22.55 -4.98 -17.76
N GLY A 567 22.23 -4.61 -16.51
CA GLY A 567 22.64 -3.31 -15.95
C GLY A 567 24.16 -3.11 -15.92
N LEU A 568 24.92 -4.14 -15.53
CA LEU A 568 26.38 -4.11 -15.57
C LEU A 568 26.93 -4.05 -17.01
N ALA A 569 26.28 -4.73 -17.96
CA ALA A 569 26.65 -4.63 -19.38
C ALA A 569 26.42 -3.22 -19.93
N ILE A 570 25.30 -2.57 -19.58
CA ILE A 570 25.00 -1.18 -19.96
C ILE A 570 26.05 -0.23 -19.38
N ASN A 571 26.38 -0.35 -18.09
CA ASN A 571 27.42 0.46 -17.44
C ASN A 571 28.76 0.36 -18.17
N ARG A 572 29.19 -0.86 -18.50
CA ARG A 572 30.44 -1.09 -19.25
C ARG A 572 30.42 -0.40 -20.62
N ARG A 573 29.38 -0.65 -21.42
CA ARG A 573 29.26 -0.08 -22.77
C ARG A 573 29.19 1.43 -22.75
N ALA A 574 28.42 2.01 -21.83
CA ALA A 574 28.29 3.45 -21.69
C ALA A 574 29.67 4.11 -21.44
N ALA A 575 30.49 3.52 -20.57
CA ALA A 575 31.84 3.99 -20.30
C ALA A 575 32.77 3.86 -21.52
N GLU A 576 32.73 2.72 -22.22
CA GLU A 576 33.54 2.48 -23.43
C GLU A 576 33.20 3.47 -24.55
N VAL A 577 31.90 3.75 -24.76
CA VAL A 577 31.44 4.71 -25.77
C VAL A 577 31.89 6.13 -25.40
N SER A 578 31.78 6.53 -24.13
CA SER A 578 32.31 7.82 -23.67
C SER A 578 33.82 7.93 -23.83
N ALA A 579 34.56 6.86 -23.59
CA ALA A 579 36.02 6.83 -23.75
C ALA A 579 36.47 6.90 -25.22
N SER A 580 35.61 6.51 -26.18
CA SER A 580 35.96 6.49 -27.60
C SER A 580 36.17 7.89 -28.21
N GLY A 581 35.87 8.98 -27.47
CA GLY A 581 36.04 10.36 -27.92
C GLY A 581 35.14 10.78 -29.08
N ARG A 582 34.16 9.94 -29.45
CA ARG A 582 33.24 10.23 -30.57
C ARG A 582 32.30 11.40 -30.25
N PHE A 583 31.99 11.64 -28.97
CA PHE A 583 31.12 12.72 -28.49
C PHE A 583 31.65 13.37 -27.20
N PRO A 584 31.32 14.65 -26.94
CA PRO A 584 31.98 15.47 -25.91
C PRO A 584 31.35 15.36 -24.51
N PHE A 585 30.84 14.19 -24.09
CA PHE A 585 30.28 14.01 -22.74
C PHE A 585 30.39 12.55 -22.24
N VAL A 586 30.40 12.41 -20.91
CA VAL A 586 30.32 11.11 -20.24
C VAL A 586 28.85 10.73 -20.09
N LYS A 587 28.47 9.55 -20.59
CA LYS A 587 27.11 9.05 -20.45
C LYS A 587 26.82 8.76 -18.99
N ARG A 588 25.66 9.20 -18.51
CA ARG A 588 25.17 8.85 -17.18
C ARG A 588 24.27 7.63 -17.29
N VAL A 589 24.47 6.66 -16.41
CA VAL A 589 23.59 5.50 -16.28
C VAL A 589 22.90 5.58 -14.93
N ILE A 590 21.58 5.46 -14.93
CA ILE A 590 20.75 5.25 -13.75
C ILE A 590 20.27 3.81 -13.84
N ALA A 591 20.77 2.94 -12.96
CA ALA A 591 20.45 1.52 -13.00
C ALA A 591 19.86 1.07 -11.67
N GLU A 592 18.59 0.66 -11.70
CA GLU A 592 17.97 -0.17 -10.67
C GLU A 592 18.00 -1.63 -11.13
N MET A 593 18.49 -2.51 -10.28
CA MET A 593 18.75 -3.91 -10.58
C MET A 593 18.06 -4.84 -9.58
N GLY A 594 18.24 -6.14 -9.76
CA GLY A 594 17.59 -7.17 -8.95
C GLY A 594 17.93 -7.17 -7.46
N GLY A 595 17.26 -8.06 -6.73
CA GLY A 595 17.41 -8.23 -5.29
C GLY A 595 17.42 -9.69 -4.85
N LYS A 596 18.01 -9.95 -3.68
CA LYS A 596 17.86 -11.22 -2.95
C LYS A 596 17.37 -10.94 -1.54
N ASN A 597 16.18 -10.35 -1.49
CA ASN A 597 15.64 -9.70 -0.30
C ASN A 597 15.29 -10.72 0.79
N ALA A 598 15.48 -10.32 2.05
CA ALA A 598 15.19 -11.13 3.22
C ALA A 598 14.25 -10.45 4.20
N ILE A 599 13.40 -11.25 4.83
CA ILE A 599 12.65 -10.86 6.04
C ILE A 599 13.17 -11.70 7.20
N ILE A 600 13.58 -11.05 8.29
CA ILE A 600 13.90 -11.72 9.56
C ILE A 600 12.61 -11.90 10.38
N VAL A 601 12.42 -13.07 10.96
CA VAL A 601 11.38 -13.37 11.94
C VAL A 601 12.07 -13.64 13.28
N ASP A 602 11.94 -12.69 14.20
CA ASP A 602 12.54 -12.73 15.53
C ASP A 602 11.77 -13.67 16.48
N GLY A 603 12.40 -14.07 17.60
CA GLY A 603 11.80 -14.98 18.58
C GLY A 603 10.51 -14.44 19.22
N ASP A 604 10.34 -13.12 19.26
CA ASP A 604 9.14 -12.48 19.78
C ASP A 604 8.18 -11.95 18.70
N ALA A 605 8.35 -12.32 17.43
CA ALA A 605 7.52 -11.84 16.34
C ALA A 605 6.03 -12.17 16.53
N ASP A 606 5.14 -11.27 16.08
CA ASP A 606 3.73 -11.62 15.88
C ASP A 606 3.60 -12.48 14.62
N LEU A 607 3.35 -13.78 14.80
CA LEU A 607 3.30 -14.74 13.70
C LEU A 607 2.07 -14.56 12.80
N ASP A 608 0.98 -13.95 13.27
CA ASP A 608 -0.19 -13.65 12.43
C ASP A 608 0.21 -12.62 11.37
N GLU A 609 0.84 -11.53 11.80
CA GLU A 609 1.31 -10.45 10.93
C GLU A 609 2.52 -10.88 10.07
N ALA A 610 3.46 -11.63 10.65
CA ALA A 610 4.65 -12.08 9.94
C ALA A 610 4.30 -13.01 8.79
N VAL A 611 3.44 -14.01 9.02
CA VAL A 611 3.03 -14.96 7.96
C VAL A 611 2.29 -14.22 6.83
N LEU A 612 1.32 -13.37 7.15
CA LEU A 612 0.57 -12.60 6.13
C LEU A 612 1.49 -11.66 5.33
N GLY A 613 2.37 -10.94 6.03
CA GLY A 613 3.34 -10.04 5.40
C GLY A 613 4.33 -10.77 4.49
N ILE A 614 4.79 -11.95 4.89
CA ILE A 614 5.74 -12.77 4.13
C ILE A 614 5.07 -13.44 2.93
N VAL A 615 3.89 -14.03 3.09
CA VAL A 615 3.12 -14.64 1.98
C VAL A 615 2.88 -13.60 0.89
N LYS A 616 2.42 -12.40 1.25
CA LYS A 616 2.23 -11.30 0.30
C LYS A 616 3.55 -10.86 -0.35
N SER A 617 4.63 -10.78 0.42
CA SER A 617 5.94 -10.35 -0.10
C SER A 617 6.61 -11.37 -1.01
N ALA A 618 6.38 -12.67 -0.79
CA ALA A 618 7.01 -13.76 -1.53
C ALA A 618 6.21 -14.14 -2.78
N PHE A 619 4.88 -14.19 -2.68
CA PHE A 619 4.01 -14.74 -3.73
C PHE A 619 3.11 -13.71 -4.40
N GLY A 620 3.00 -12.48 -3.87
CA GLY A 620 2.30 -11.39 -4.54
C GLY A 620 2.91 -11.13 -5.92
N TYR A 621 2.06 -11.14 -6.95
CA TYR A 621 2.48 -11.11 -8.36
C TYR A 621 3.53 -12.19 -8.70
N GLN A 622 3.29 -13.42 -8.23
CA GLN A 622 4.14 -14.60 -8.46
C GLN A 622 5.59 -14.42 -8.02
N GLY A 623 5.88 -13.50 -7.08
CA GLY A 623 7.26 -13.17 -6.70
C GLY A 623 8.05 -12.43 -7.77
N GLN A 624 7.40 -11.94 -8.84
CA GLN A 624 8.01 -11.21 -9.96
C GLN A 624 8.21 -9.72 -9.64
N LYS A 625 8.74 -9.43 -8.45
CA LYS A 625 9.06 -8.07 -8.01
C LYS A 625 10.52 -8.04 -7.60
N CYS A 626 11.27 -7.01 -7.99
CA CYS A 626 12.63 -6.82 -7.51
C CYS A 626 12.67 -6.73 -5.97
N SER A 627 11.58 -6.27 -5.35
CA SER A 627 11.39 -6.19 -3.89
C SER A 627 10.83 -7.47 -3.24
N ALA A 628 10.50 -8.52 -4.01
CA ALA A 628 9.89 -9.73 -3.46
C ALA A 628 10.80 -10.40 -2.42
N SER A 629 10.18 -10.91 -1.35
CA SER A 629 10.90 -11.68 -0.34
C SER A 629 11.19 -13.06 -0.90
N SER A 630 12.45 -13.33 -1.23
CA SER A 630 12.89 -14.65 -1.70
C SER A 630 13.60 -15.44 -0.60
N ARG A 631 13.87 -14.80 0.55
CA ARG A 631 14.43 -15.40 1.76
C ARG A 631 13.61 -15.01 2.97
N VAL A 632 13.37 -15.97 3.85
CA VAL A 632 12.94 -15.71 5.22
C VAL A 632 13.98 -16.30 6.14
N ILE A 633 14.45 -15.50 7.10
CA ILE A 633 15.45 -15.93 8.07
C ILE A 633 14.76 -15.97 9.42
N VAL A 634 14.63 -17.14 10.01
CA VAL A 634 13.80 -17.34 11.20
C VAL A 634 14.68 -17.76 12.35
N VAL A 635 14.58 -17.04 13.46
CA VAL A 635 15.28 -17.38 14.70
C VAL A 635 14.74 -18.71 15.23
N ASP A 636 15.64 -19.57 15.70
CA ASP A 636 15.38 -20.98 16.00
C ASP A 636 14.14 -21.22 16.88
N GLU A 637 13.96 -20.40 17.92
CA GLU A 637 12.86 -20.50 18.89
C GLU A 637 11.46 -20.57 18.26
N VAL A 638 11.23 -19.84 17.15
CA VAL A 638 9.93 -19.76 16.47
C VAL A 638 9.91 -20.48 15.12
N HIS A 639 11.02 -21.09 14.71
CA HIS A 639 11.18 -21.61 13.35
C HIS A 639 10.08 -22.61 12.96
N ASP A 640 9.89 -23.67 13.73
CA ASP A 640 9.00 -24.77 13.33
C ASP A 640 7.53 -24.32 13.35
N GLN A 641 7.13 -23.54 14.35
CA GLN A 641 5.79 -22.95 14.42
C GLN A 641 5.53 -22.01 13.24
N PHE A 642 6.51 -21.16 12.91
CA PHE A 642 6.41 -20.25 11.78
C PHE A 642 6.31 -21.00 10.45
N VAL A 643 7.18 -21.99 10.21
CA VAL A 643 7.19 -22.75 8.95
C VAL A 643 5.87 -23.48 8.72
N GLU A 644 5.30 -24.11 9.75
CA GLU A 644 4.01 -24.81 9.61
C GLU A 644 2.89 -23.82 9.25
N ARG A 645 2.82 -22.66 9.91
CA ARG A 645 1.81 -21.64 9.59
C ARG A 645 2.00 -21.04 8.20
N LEU A 646 3.25 -20.75 7.83
CA LEU A 646 3.60 -20.23 6.50
C LEU A 646 3.21 -21.21 5.40
N LYS A 647 3.50 -22.51 5.59
CA LYS A 647 3.12 -23.57 4.67
C LYS A 647 1.61 -23.62 4.46
N GLN A 648 0.81 -23.62 5.53
CA GLN A 648 -0.65 -23.68 5.42
C GLN A 648 -1.22 -22.42 4.75
N ALA A 649 -0.70 -21.24 5.08
CA ALA A 649 -1.13 -19.97 4.49
C ALA A 649 -0.77 -19.87 3.00
N ALA A 650 0.38 -20.38 2.58
CA ALA A 650 0.75 -20.41 1.16
C ALA A 650 -0.01 -21.51 0.39
N ALA A 651 -0.33 -22.64 1.02
CA ALA A 651 -1.12 -23.71 0.42
C ALA A 651 -2.58 -23.32 0.17
N SER A 652 -3.13 -22.34 0.90
CA SER A 652 -4.49 -21.85 0.71
C SER A 652 -4.63 -20.84 -0.45
N LEU A 653 -3.51 -20.36 -1.01
CA LEU A 653 -3.54 -19.46 -2.16
C LEU A 653 -4.07 -20.18 -3.40
N LYS A 654 -5.06 -19.58 -4.06
CA LYS A 654 -5.57 -20.10 -5.33
C LYS A 654 -4.64 -19.70 -6.47
N VAL A 655 -4.12 -20.70 -7.18
CA VAL A 655 -3.41 -20.50 -8.46
C VAL A 655 -4.45 -20.48 -9.59
N GLY A 656 -4.38 -19.48 -10.47
CA GLY A 656 -5.35 -19.35 -11.55
C GLY A 656 -5.10 -18.15 -12.46
N PRO A 657 -5.85 -18.03 -13.56
CA PRO A 657 -5.77 -16.89 -14.46
C PRO A 657 -6.11 -15.58 -13.71
N PRO A 658 -5.38 -14.48 -13.94
CA PRO A 658 -5.51 -13.24 -13.18
C PRO A 658 -6.78 -12.45 -13.50
N GLU A 659 -7.50 -12.77 -14.57
CA GLU A 659 -8.86 -12.27 -14.80
C GLU A 659 -9.89 -12.85 -13.81
N ASP A 660 -9.61 -14.00 -13.16
CA ASP A 660 -10.38 -14.52 -12.04
C ASP A 660 -9.96 -13.78 -10.75
N PRO A 661 -10.82 -12.95 -10.13
CA PRO A 661 -10.46 -12.17 -8.94
C PRO A 661 -10.13 -13.01 -7.72
N SER A 662 -10.51 -14.30 -7.71
CA SER A 662 -10.18 -15.23 -6.63
C SER A 662 -8.77 -15.81 -6.75
N ALA A 663 -8.12 -15.69 -7.91
CA ALA A 663 -6.76 -16.14 -8.12
C ALA A 663 -5.77 -15.18 -7.42
N SER A 664 -4.99 -15.73 -6.49
CA SER A 664 -3.95 -14.99 -5.76
C SER A 664 -2.57 -15.11 -6.42
N VAL A 665 -2.37 -16.16 -7.21
CA VAL A 665 -1.10 -16.45 -7.91
C VAL A 665 -1.42 -16.77 -9.37
N GLY A 666 -0.99 -15.89 -10.27
CA GLY A 666 -1.10 -16.05 -11.71
C GLY A 666 0.04 -16.89 -12.33
N PRO A 667 0.16 -16.88 -13.67
CA PRO A 667 1.35 -17.41 -14.35
C PRO A 667 2.56 -16.47 -14.23
N VAL A 668 3.75 -17.01 -14.47
CA VAL A 668 4.94 -16.17 -14.71
C VAL A 668 4.92 -15.62 -16.15
N ILE A 669 5.70 -14.56 -16.40
CA ILE A 669 5.53 -13.71 -17.60
C ILE A 669 5.68 -14.45 -18.94
N ASP A 670 6.59 -15.41 -19.04
CA ASP A 670 6.87 -16.12 -20.28
C ASP A 670 7.46 -17.52 -20.04
N HIS A 671 7.62 -18.28 -21.13
CA HIS A 671 8.19 -19.62 -21.10
C HIS A 671 9.63 -19.65 -20.57
N ALA A 672 10.45 -18.62 -20.85
CA ALA A 672 11.84 -18.59 -20.40
C ALA A 672 11.91 -18.37 -18.88
N ALA A 673 11.06 -17.50 -18.34
CA ALA A 673 10.87 -17.33 -16.90
C ALA A 673 10.37 -18.62 -16.24
N MET A 674 9.36 -19.28 -16.81
CA MET A 674 8.85 -20.56 -16.30
C MET A 674 9.94 -21.62 -16.24
N LYS A 675 10.72 -21.78 -17.33
CA LYS A 675 11.83 -22.73 -17.35
C LYS A 675 12.86 -22.40 -16.28
N LYS A 676 13.28 -21.14 -16.15
CA LYS A 676 14.24 -20.70 -15.14
C LYS A 676 13.75 -21.06 -13.74
N VAL A 677 12.49 -20.75 -13.42
CA VAL A 677 11.92 -21.02 -12.10
C VAL A 677 11.87 -22.53 -11.82
N LEU A 678 11.45 -23.35 -12.79
CA LEU A 678 11.45 -24.81 -12.67
C LEU A 678 12.87 -25.37 -12.45
N ASP A 679 13.88 -24.85 -13.15
CA ASP A 679 15.27 -25.24 -12.95
C ASP A 679 15.74 -24.93 -11.51
N TYR A 680 15.31 -23.81 -10.91
CA TYR A 680 15.61 -23.48 -9.51
C TYR A 680 14.84 -24.32 -8.50
N ILE A 681 13.62 -24.75 -8.82
CA ILE A 681 12.87 -25.70 -7.99
C ILE A 681 13.61 -27.05 -7.94
N GLU A 682 14.08 -27.53 -9.09
CA GLU A 682 14.90 -28.75 -9.17
C GLU A 682 16.23 -28.61 -8.44
N LEU A 683 16.85 -27.43 -8.47
CA LEU A 683 18.02 -27.12 -7.65
C LEU A 683 17.68 -27.16 -6.15
N GLY A 684 16.59 -26.51 -5.75
CA GLY A 684 16.14 -26.47 -4.36
C GLY A 684 15.87 -27.86 -3.78
N ARG A 685 15.31 -28.79 -4.57
CA ARG A 685 15.12 -30.20 -4.19
C ARG A 685 16.41 -30.96 -3.90
N ARG A 686 17.53 -30.50 -4.46
CA ARG A 686 18.87 -31.08 -4.21
C ARG A 686 19.57 -30.41 -3.04
N GLU A 687 19.31 -29.12 -2.81
CA GLU A 687 20.00 -28.30 -1.81
C GLU A 687 19.29 -28.26 -0.45
N ALA A 688 17.98 -28.49 -0.40
CA ALA A 688 17.16 -28.25 0.79
C ALA A 688 15.90 -29.13 0.86
N ARG A 689 15.17 -29.04 1.98
CA ARG A 689 13.91 -29.76 2.19
C ARG A 689 12.73 -28.95 1.65
N GLU A 690 12.03 -29.48 0.65
CA GLU A 690 10.77 -28.91 0.14
C GLU A 690 9.62 -29.22 1.10
N VAL A 691 9.01 -28.18 1.69
CA VAL A 691 7.86 -28.32 2.62
C VAL A 691 6.52 -27.97 2.01
N LEU A 692 6.53 -27.25 0.89
CA LEU A 692 5.36 -26.94 0.09
C LEU A 692 5.71 -26.98 -1.40
N ALA A 693 4.87 -27.64 -2.17
CA ALA A 693 4.83 -27.61 -3.62
C ALA A 693 3.36 -27.54 -4.05
N VAL A 694 2.90 -26.38 -4.50
CA VAL A 694 1.52 -26.22 -4.96
C VAL A 694 1.41 -26.70 -6.41
N ASP A 695 0.62 -27.74 -6.62
CA ASP A 695 0.35 -28.27 -7.96
C ASP A 695 -0.55 -27.32 -8.75
N VAL A 696 -0.17 -27.04 -10.00
CA VAL A 696 -0.93 -26.19 -10.93
C VAL A 696 -1.89 -27.01 -11.79
N GLY A 697 -1.80 -28.34 -11.75
CA GLY A 697 -2.71 -29.26 -12.43
C GLY A 697 -2.89 -28.96 -13.93
N ALA A 698 -4.14 -28.83 -14.36
CA ALA A 698 -4.49 -28.56 -15.76
C ALA A 698 -3.95 -27.21 -16.28
N LEU A 699 -3.65 -26.25 -15.40
CA LEU A 699 -3.13 -24.93 -15.79
C LEU A 699 -1.75 -25.03 -16.47
N ALA A 700 -0.96 -26.07 -16.17
CA ALA A 700 0.34 -26.30 -16.83
C ALA A 700 0.23 -26.45 -18.35
N GLY A 701 -0.92 -26.90 -18.87
CA GLY A 701 -1.19 -27.00 -20.31
C GLY A 701 -1.63 -25.69 -20.96
N GLN A 702 -2.11 -24.73 -20.17
CA GLN A 702 -2.82 -23.54 -20.63
C GLN A 702 -1.90 -22.31 -20.77
N GLY A 703 -1.20 -21.99 -19.69
CA GLY A 703 -0.36 -20.81 -19.55
C GLY A 703 0.98 -21.15 -18.91
N TRP A 704 1.78 -20.15 -18.55
CA TRP A 704 3.09 -20.35 -17.91
C TRP A 704 2.97 -20.38 -16.39
N PHE A 705 2.16 -21.29 -15.86
CA PHE A 705 1.87 -21.38 -14.44
C PHE A 705 2.97 -22.11 -13.66
N VAL A 706 3.38 -21.50 -12.54
CA VAL A 706 4.21 -22.13 -11.50
C VAL A 706 3.55 -21.82 -10.15
N GLY A 707 3.25 -22.84 -9.36
CA GLY A 707 2.68 -22.66 -8.03
C GLY A 707 3.71 -22.22 -7.00
N PRO A 708 3.29 -21.77 -5.80
CA PRO A 708 4.20 -21.52 -4.69
C PRO A 708 5.03 -22.75 -4.29
N HIS A 709 6.34 -22.56 -4.14
CA HIS A 709 7.28 -23.52 -3.56
C HIS A 709 7.98 -22.94 -2.33
N ILE A 710 8.08 -23.73 -1.26
CA ILE A 710 8.80 -23.34 -0.04
C ILE A 710 9.82 -24.43 0.30
N PHE A 711 11.07 -24.00 0.43
CA PHE A 711 12.18 -24.82 0.89
C PHE A 711 12.60 -24.34 2.28
N THR A 712 12.84 -25.27 3.22
CA THR A 712 13.33 -24.97 4.57
C THR A 712 14.67 -25.65 4.82
N ASP A 713 15.31 -25.27 5.92
CA ASP A 713 16.67 -25.67 6.28
C ASP A 713 17.67 -25.35 5.14
N VAL A 714 17.43 -24.22 4.44
CA VAL A 714 18.27 -23.77 3.33
C VAL A 714 19.57 -23.17 3.89
N ALA A 715 20.72 -23.66 3.43
CA ALA A 715 22.00 -23.07 3.78
C ALA A 715 22.11 -21.64 3.23
N ALA A 716 22.53 -20.69 4.07
CA ALA A 716 22.52 -19.25 3.72
C ALA A 716 23.44 -18.88 2.54
N ASP A 717 24.47 -19.68 2.27
CA ASP A 717 25.41 -19.54 1.17
C ASP A 717 25.07 -20.41 -0.06
N SER A 718 23.98 -21.19 -0.01
CA SER A 718 23.49 -21.98 -1.15
C SER A 718 23.10 -21.10 -2.33
N ARG A 719 23.08 -21.68 -3.52
CA ARG A 719 22.65 -20.96 -4.73
C ARG A 719 21.19 -20.52 -4.63
N LEU A 720 20.32 -21.35 -4.05
CA LEU A 720 18.93 -20.99 -3.78
C LEU A 720 18.81 -19.74 -2.89
N ALA A 721 19.71 -19.56 -1.93
CA ALA A 721 19.76 -18.39 -1.06
C ALA A 721 20.51 -17.18 -1.65
N GLN A 722 21.34 -17.35 -2.69
CA GLN A 722 22.20 -16.27 -3.20
C GLN A 722 21.77 -15.70 -4.55
N GLU A 723 21.16 -16.50 -5.43
CA GLU A 723 20.82 -16.09 -6.80
C GLU A 723 19.35 -15.64 -6.93
N GLU A 724 19.10 -14.57 -7.69
CA GLU A 724 17.75 -14.05 -7.93
C GLU A 724 16.96 -14.97 -8.89
N ILE A 725 15.83 -15.51 -8.40
CA ILE A 725 14.98 -16.45 -9.12
C ILE A 725 13.95 -15.69 -9.97
N PHE A 726 13.27 -14.72 -9.36
CA PHE A 726 12.17 -13.92 -9.95
C PHE A 726 10.91 -14.76 -10.26
N GLY A 727 10.46 -15.53 -9.26
CA GLY A 727 9.30 -16.41 -9.34
C GLY A 727 8.86 -16.87 -7.94
N PRO A 728 7.80 -17.69 -7.82
CA PRO A 728 7.14 -18.01 -6.56
C PRO A 728 7.88 -19.10 -5.77
N VAL A 729 9.17 -18.88 -5.48
CA VAL A 729 10.05 -19.80 -4.75
C VAL A 729 10.64 -19.09 -3.54
N LEU A 730 10.39 -19.64 -2.35
CA LEU A 730 10.81 -19.07 -1.07
C LEU A 730 11.82 -19.99 -0.36
N ALA A 731 12.97 -19.43 0.01
CA ALA A 731 13.96 -20.09 0.85
C ALA A 731 13.80 -19.68 2.32
N VAL A 732 13.59 -20.64 3.22
CA VAL A 732 13.56 -20.44 4.66
C VAL A 732 14.89 -20.91 5.26
N ILE A 733 15.57 -19.99 5.92
CA ILE A 733 16.88 -20.16 6.54
C ILE A 733 16.67 -20.11 8.06
N ARG A 734 17.12 -21.14 8.76
CA ARG A 734 17.14 -21.16 10.23
C ARG A 734 18.37 -20.41 10.73
N ALA A 735 18.21 -19.57 11.74
CA ALA A 735 19.29 -18.87 12.43
C ALA A 735 19.23 -19.16 13.92
N ASP A 736 20.38 -19.40 14.56
CA ASP A 736 20.46 -19.69 15.99
C ASP A 736 20.01 -18.48 16.83
N ASP A 737 20.35 -17.27 16.38
CA ASP A 737 20.03 -16.01 17.06
C ASP A 737 19.91 -14.84 16.06
N LEU A 738 19.66 -13.64 16.60
CA LEU A 738 19.53 -12.42 15.81
C LEU A 738 20.84 -11.99 15.14
N ASP A 739 22.00 -12.24 15.76
CA ASP A 739 23.30 -11.86 15.20
C ASP A 739 23.55 -12.64 13.92
N GLU A 740 23.28 -13.94 13.99
CA GLU A 740 23.32 -14.82 12.84
C GLU A 740 22.27 -14.45 11.79
N ALA A 741 21.05 -14.12 12.20
CA ALA A 741 20.00 -13.72 11.27
C ALA A 741 20.37 -12.46 10.47
N ILE A 742 20.93 -11.44 11.12
CA ILE A 742 21.43 -10.22 10.47
C ILE A 742 22.61 -10.54 9.54
N ARG A 743 23.53 -11.39 9.97
CA ARG A 743 24.66 -11.86 9.16
C ARG A 743 24.18 -12.54 7.87
N TYR A 744 23.20 -13.44 7.98
CA TYR A 744 22.59 -14.11 6.82
C TYR A 744 21.85 -13.12 5.92
N ALA A 745 21.09 -12.18 6.47
CA ALA A 745 20.36 -11.17 5.68
C ALA A 745 21.33 -10.35 4.83
N ASN A 746 22.44 -9.90 5.41
CA ASN A 746 23.47 -9.10 4.77
C ASN A 746 24.42 -9.87 3.86
N GLY A 747 24.45 -11.21 3.98
CA GLY A 747 25.39 -12.11 3.32
C GLY A 747 25.21 -12.31 1.81
N THR A 748 24.46 -11.43 1.13
CA THR A 748 24.32 -11.44 -0.33
C THR A 748 24.99 -10.22 -0.95
N MET A 749 25.24 -10.30 -2.26
CA MET A 749 25.76 -9.18 -3.04
C MET A 749 24.72 -8.06 -3.30
N PHE A 750 23.46 -8.28 -2.92
CA PHE A 750 22.34 -7.36 -3.14
C PHE A 750 22.04 -6.52 -1.89
N ALA A 751 21.36 -5.39 -2.07
CA ALA A 751 20.92 -4.51 -0.98
C ALA A 751 19.72 -3.65 -1.44
N LEU A 752 18.64 -4.30 -1.89
CA LEU A 752 17.43 -3.62 -2.35
C LEU A 752 16.41 -3.45 -1.22
N THR A 753 15.68 -4.52 -0.86
CA THR A 753 14.75 -4.51 0.28
C THR A 753 15.17 -5.49 1.38
N ALA A 754 14.85 -5.14 2.61
CA ALA A 754 14.96 -6.03 3.77
C ALA A 754 13.81 -5.75 4.73
N GLY A 755 13.49 -6.72 5.58
CA GLY A 755 12.54 -6.48 6.66
C GLY A 755 12.78 -7.32 7.89
N MET A 756 12.06 -6.98 8.96
CA MET A 756 12.07 -7.73 10.21
C MET A 756 10.71 -7.63 10.91
N PHE A 757 10.24 -8.76 11.44
CA PHE A 757 9.14 -8.82 12.39
C PHE A 757 9.72 -9.07 13.79
N SER A 758 9.45 -8.14 14.71
CA SER A 758 9.91 -8.19 16.10
C SER A 758 9.10 -7.21 16.95
N ARG A 759 8.87 -7.55 18.22
CA ARG A 759 8.25 -6.65 19.21
C ARG A 759 9.28 -6.05 20.16
N SER A 760 10.55 -6.46 20.08
CA SER A 760 11.65 -5.96 20.89
C SER A 760 12.17 -4.63 20.33
N PRO A 761 12.03 -3.51 21.06
CA PRO A 761 12.52 -2.21 20.60
C PRO A 761 14.04 -2.22 20.37
N ALA A 762 14.78 -2.98 21.18
CA ALA A 762 16.23 -3.12 21.02
C ALA A 762 16.59 -3.84 19.72
N ASN A 763 15.90 -4.93 19.40
CA ASN A 763 16.17 -5.70 18.18
C ASN A 763 15.77 -4.93 16.93
N LEU A 764 14.65 -4.19 16.98
CA LEU A 764 14.25 -3.29 15.91
C LEU A 764 15.28 -2.16 15.68
N GLU A 765 15.86 -1.60 16.74
CA GLU A 765 16.92 -0.59 16.61
C GLU A 765 18.21 -1.18 16.02
N ARG A 766 18.56 -2.41 16.41
CA ARG A 766 19.67 -3.13 15.78
C ARG A 766 19.43 -3.34 14.29
N ALA A 767 18.24 -3.79 13.91
CA ALA A 767 17.88 -3.95 12.49
C ALA A 767 18.01 -2.64 11.70
N ARG A 768 17.63 -1.49 12.27
CA ARG A 768 17.81 -0.18 11.62
C ARG A 768 19.25 0.16 11.33
N ARG A 769 20.15 -0.21 12.25
CA ARG A 769 21.58 0.12 12.16
C ARG A 769 22.37 -0.90 11.34
N GLU A 770 21.98 -2.16 11.40
CA GLU A 770 22.80 -3.28 10.95
C GLU A 770 22.30 -3.94 9.66
N LEU A 771 21.00 -3.85 9.32
CA LEU A 771 20.51 -4.40 8.04
C LEU A 771 20.88 -3.49 6.87
N ILE A 772 21.57 -4.08 5.89
CA ILE A 772 22.12 -3.38 4.73
C ILE A 772 21.15 -3.52 3.55
N ALA A 773 20.22 -2.57 3.42
CA ALA A 773 19.30 -2.48 2.30
C ALA A 773 18.95 -1.02 1.97
N GLY A 774 18.55 -0.78 0.72
CA GLY A 774 18.02 0.52 0.31
C GLY A 774 16.68 0.85 0.98
N ASN A 775 15.79 -0.13 1.11
CA ASN A 775 14.48 0.02 1.75
C ASN A 775 14.31 -1.03 2.86
N LEU A 776 14.26 -0.56 4.11
CA LEU A 776 14.02 -1.39 5.29
C LEU A 776 12.59 -1.26 5.78
N TYR A 777 11.92 -2.38 6.03
CA TYR A 777 10.54 -2.43 6.53
C TYR A 777 10.46 -3.22 7.83
N LEU A 778 9.84 -2.64 8.86
CA LEU A 778 9.68 -3.29 10.16
C LEU A 778 8.20 -3.55 10.45
N ASN A 779 7.88 -4.77 10.89
CA ASN A 779 6.53 -5.22 11.23
C ASN A 779 5.50 -5.03 10.09
N ARG A 780 5.92 -5.25 8.85
CA ARG A 780 5.08 -5.30 7.65
C ARG A 780 5.82 -6.01 6.51
N GLY A 781 5.11 -6.34 5.43
CA GLY A 781 5.74 -6.82 4.19
C GLY A 781 6.67 -5.79 3.54
N ILE A 782 7.60 -6.28 2.70
CA ILE A 782 8.71 -5.51 2.10
C ILE A 782 8.45 -5.03 0.66
N THR A 783 7.26 -5.27 0.14
CA THR A 783 6.84 -4.88 -1.22
C THR A 783 5.85 -3.71 -1.19
N GLY A 784 5.57 -3.10 -2.34
CA GLY A 784 4.59 -2.02 -2.47
C GLY A 784 5.11 -0.71 -1.84
N ALA A 785 6.31 -0.31 -2.23
CA ALA A 785 6.82 1.03 -1.94
C ALA A 785 5.94 2.06 -2.65
N LEU A 786 5.68 3.19 -2.01
CA LEU A 786 4.88 4.27 -2.58
C LEU A 786 5.75 5.51 -2.81
N VAL A 787 5.55 6.16 -3.96
CA VAL A 787 6.21 7.41 -4.34
C VAL A 787 6.06 8.44 -3.21
N GLY A 788 7.13 9.18 -2.90
CA GLY A 788 7.17 10.19 -1.84
C GLY A 788 7.14 9.65 -0.41
N ARG A 789 6.61 8.44 -0.17
CA ARG A 789 6.55 7.83 1.17
C ARG A 789 7.71 6.87 1.43
N GLN A 790 8.05 6.04 0.45
CA GLN A 790 9.18 5.12 0.49
C GLN A 790 9.95 5.21 -0.83
N PRO A 791 10.71 6.29 -1.08
CA PRO A 791 11.60 6.37 -2.24
C PRO A 791 12.37 5.06 -2.43
N PHE A 792 12.24 4.47 -3.61
CA PHE A 792 12.59 3.08 -3.85
C PHE A 792 13.88 2.98 -4.65
N GLY A 793 14.83 2.22 -4.12
CA GLY A 793 16.06 1.88 -4.81
C GLY A 793 17.16 1.43 -3.87
N GLY A 794 18.10 0.67 -4.43
CA GLY A 794 19.13 -0.05 -3.67
C GLY A 794 20.55 0.37 -4.00
N PHE A 795 21.49 -0.31 -3.35
CA PHE A 795 22.93 -0.20 -3.64
C PHE A 795 23.57 -1.61 -3.73
N LYS A 796 24.90 -1.69 -3.70
CA LYS A 796 25.66 -2.89 -4.08
C LYS A 796 25.29 -3.33 -5.51
N MET A 797 24.93 -4.60 -5.73
CA MET A 797 24.50 -5.09 -7.05
C MET A 797 23.00 -4.88 -7.33
N SER A 798 22.27 -4.24 -6.41
CA SER A 798 20.86 -3.88 -6.62
C SER A 798 20.67 -2.54 -7.32
N GLY A 799 21.71 -1.74 -7.46
CA GLY A 799 21.61 -0.45 -8.14
C GLY A 799 22.75 0.47 -7.75
N ILE A 800 22.67 1.70 -8.21
CA ILE A 800 23.71 2.72 -8.01
C ILE A 800 23.38 3.71 -6.87
N GLY A 801 22.37 3.43 -6.05
CA GLY A 801 21.91 4.32 -4.98
C GLY A 801 20.96 5.43 -5.46
N SER A 802 20.41 5.31 -6.67
CA SER A 802 19.31 6.18 -7.12
C SER A 802 18.01 5.72 -6.45
N LYS A 803 17.08 6.64 -6.15
CA LYS A 803 15.81 6.27 -5.51
C LYS A 803 14.62 6.90 -6.21
N ALA A 804 13.94 6.11 -7.03
CA ALA A 804 12.73 6.53 -7.71
C ALA A 804 11.67 6.99 -6.69
N GLY A 805 10.98 8.07 -7.01
CA GLY A 805 9.95 8.67 -6.17
C GLY A 805 10.48 9.40 -4.94
N GLY A 806 11.78 9.70 -4.90
CA GLY A 806 12.41 10.55 -3.89
C GLY A 806 12.86 11.90 -4.44
N ASP A 807 13.11 12.84 -3.53
CA ASP A 807 13.49 14.21 -3.87
C ASP A 807 14.84 14.30 -4.62
N ASP A 808 15.74 13.33 -4.42
CA ASP A 808 17.05 13.29 -5.08
C ASP A 808 17.03 12.66 -6.48
N TYR A 809 15.93 12.02 -6.89
CA TYR A 809 15.90 11.25 -8.14
C TYR A 809 16.14 12.14 -9.36
N LEU A 810 15.49 13.30 -9.41
CA LEU A 810 15.59 14.23 -10.55
C LEU A 810 17.00 14.82 -10.72
N LEU A 811 17.82 14.86 -9.66
CA LEU A 811 19.22 15.29 -9.74
C LEU A 811 20.04 14.38 -10.66
N GLN A 812 19.64 13.12 -10.80
CA GLN A 812 20.28 12.18 -11.70
C GLN A 812 20.01 12.51 -13.18
N TYR A 813 19.02 13.34 -13.50
CA TYR A 813 18.63 13.65 -14.88
C TYR A 813 19.16 15.01 -15.37
N VAL A 814 19.95 15.71 -14.54
CA VAL A 814 20.45 17.06 -14.83
C VAL A 814 21.95 17.21 -14.59
N VAL A 815 22.54 18.28 -15.12
CA VAL A 815 23.89 18.76 -14.83
C VAL A 815 23.84 20.12 -14.13
N PRO A 816 24.62 20.34 -13.06
CA PRO A 816 24.67 21.62 -12.39
C PRO A 816 25.50 22.65 -13.18
N ARG A 817 25.12 23.92 -13.10
CA ARG A 817 25.82 25.06 -13.68
C ARG A 817 25.76 26.25 -12.73
N THR A 818 26.89 26.94 -12.55
CA THR A 818 26.94 28.23 -11.87
C THR A 818 27.05 29.35 -12.89
N ILE A 819 26.25 30.39 -12.72
CA ILE A 819 26.29 31.64 -13.48
C ILE A 819 26.66 32.73 -12.49
N THR A 820 27.77 33.42 -12.74
CA THR A 820 28.25 34.53 -11.93
C THR A 820 28.28 35.78 -12.79
N GLU A 821 27.57 36.82 -12.37
CA GLU A 821 27.59 38.13 -13.03
C GLU A 821 28.24 39.16 -12.09
N ASN A 822 29.32 39.80 -12.56
CA ASN A 822 29.80 41.02 -11.95
C ASN A 822 28.83 42.16 -12.29
N THR A 823 28.07 42.60 -11.31
CA THR A 823 27.07 43.67 -11.45
C THR A 823 27.68 45.06 -11.25
N MET A 824 28.93 45.14 -10.80
CA MET A 824 29.62 46.42 -10.61
C MET A 824 29.97 47.07 -11.96
N ARG A 825 29.46 48.28 -12.16
CA ARG A 825 29.76 49.12 -13.33
C ARG A 825 30.18 50.51 -12.86
N ARG A 826 31.42 50.90 -13.18
CA ARG A 826 31.98 52.24 -12.85
C ARG A 826 31.94 52.60 -11.35
N GLY A 827 32.12 51.61 -10.46
CA GLY A 827 32.15 51.81 -9.01
C GLY A 827 30.76 51.82 -8.33
N PHE A 828 29.71 51.48 -9.06
CA PHE A 828 28.35 51.30 -8.55
C PHE A 828 27.87 49.87 -8.85
N ALA A 829 27.17 49.25 -7.90
CA ALA A 829 26.43 48.01 -8.10
C ALA A 829 24.97 48.25 -7.68
N PRO A 830 23.98 47.67 -8.39
CA PRO A 830 22.62 47.61 -7.87
C PRO A 830 22.60 46.88 -6.52
N ASP A 831 21.79 47.37 -5.59
CA ASP A 831 21.55 46.71 -4.30
C ASP A 831 20.76 45.40 -4.48
#